data_AF-A0A1V5SWL5-F1
#
_entry.id   AF-A0A1V5SWL5-F1
#
_cell.length_a   1.000
_cell.length_b   1.000
_cell.length_c   1.000
_cell.angle_alpha   90.00
_cell.angle_beta   90.00
_cell.angle_gamma   90.00
#
_symmetry.space_group_name_H-M   'P 1'
#
loop_
_entity.id
_entity.type
_entity.pdbx_description
1 polymer ?
#
loop_
_entity_poly.entity_id
_entity_poly.type
_entity_poly.pdbx_seq_one_letter_code
_entity_poly.pdbx_strand_id
1 'polypeptide(L)'
;MEPSVGTSPRKGGGPAAEAKQRIDPPVLEGSARVARLAREKMGKESTVAEKAEQAKKQKESVEEKESAPLGPRTPELPPVEQKEKAAALSDTPALSSLSASGITPPTDQPPVEPHQVPFQPKLVTAKTNIVLILDASGSMSAPFAASSSTKYEVLRKAVGEVMFEFIQQQKDFPRNIAIRVFGSESPADLGDCNDTKLLLPMGEPVLEAIEKTLSAIEPKGMSPLSVALEKSLSDFPAVKEEDRVIVLLSDGGDNCGADACAAAKKIDTSAQGYIINTVAFDIAQQDREQLECIAQSGGGKFFLARNESELRSALSDAVNSTVPYNLKLSAKAGATPIPFRLKVFRAGTQSVVKQDESMGTKLLNLPAGTYDLLIEYYASPEMSKPSKMLKGVEIIETTKVEQTVNFDLGQANFLALDNDGRPVAAKLEIIPLGPDGPSGPPAILDIEAQSTPVFLTPQSYDIMANLAEVTPEGFSINEKNVAVTLGESKDVTFRFQKGSLLLTGVTTQEEKISFVYQVYKAGRPDLPIANGAFDSSGGTVLLPPGTYEIIAIGTDPKMAASPRTRIKELEIKSAEVKELPIRFEMGTLKISAVDGKDNKIPAEFTIREKEDSTAIAKARSESGDPVMLSLPPGTYDIVAVSLKSELEPRPSVPVQNVEVAATKPTEQVIKFILGTLKLRGRNAKEIPIKTQFTIYRAASDEVVSNAPPTSDWVVFDLAPGVYDALAIDIASATGTKPMIWLRDLKVEDGKSSSHEAIYTTGKLKIIGRGPNNKIITCKFKVFEYGADREIISGVTGDDWEIFEIDPGKYYLEASYKDEDLSVVLKKWINIDIGDNEVVEQILRF
;
A
#
# COMPACT_ATOMS: atom_id res chain seq x y z
N MET A 1 36.34 39.50 54.33
CA MET A 1 36.97 39.36 55.66
C MET A 1 36.45 38.10 56.29
N GLU A 2 37.35 37.30 56.86
CA GLU A 2 37.08 36.18 57.79
C GLU A 2 37.20 36.74 59.26
N PRO A 3 37.15 35.98 60.40
CA PRO A 3 37.63 34.59 60.58
C PRO A 3 36.93 33.64 61.59
N SER A 4 37.25 32.34 61.44
CA SER A 4 37.51 31.29 62.49
C SER A 4 36.43 30.90 63.53
N VAL A 5 36.44 29.73 64.21
CA VAL A 5 37.36 28.56 64.42
C VAL A 5 36.48 27.27 64.38
N GLY A 6 36.86 26.02 64.09
CA GLY A 6 38.10 25.25 63.81
C GLY A 6 37.66 23.80 63.40
N THR A 7 38.30 22.64 63.64
CA THR A 7 39.55 22.15 64.29
C THR A 7 39.88 20.74 63.71
N SER A 8 40.87 19.97 64.23
CA SER A 8 41.26 18.61 63.73
C SER A 8 42.13 17.82 64.76
N PRO A 9 42.45 16.49 64.61
CA PRO A 9 43.68 16.09 63.87
C PRO A 9 43.88 14.63 63.32
N ARG A 10 44.46 14.49 62.10
CA ARG A 10 45.48 13.48 61.63
C ARG A 10 45.07 11.96 61.53
N LYS A 11 45.71 11.04 60.77
CA LYS A 11 47.04 10.82 60.08
C LYS A 11 46.89 9.69 59.02
N GLY A 12 47.70 9.41 57.96
CA GLY A 12 48.80 10.13 57.27
C GLY A 12 49.97 9.23 56.72
N GLY A 13 50.01 8.90 55.41
CA GLY A 13 51.13 8.24 54.64
C GLY A 13 50.81 6.81 54.10
N GLY A 14 51.35 6.25 52.99
CA GLY A 14 52.33 6.63 51.91
C GLY A 14 52.93 5.33 51.26
N PRO A 15 53.76 5.30 50.18
CA PRO A 15 54.24 6.34 49.23
C PRO A 15 54.11 5.90 47.72
N ALA A 16 54.96 6.41 46.80
CA ALA A 16 55.12 5.98 45.39
C ALA A 16 56.58 6.18 44.88
N ALA A 17 57.07 5.42 43.87
CA ALA A 17 58.22 5.77 42.98
C ALA A 17 58.57 4.72 41.86
N GLU A 18 58.93 5.24 40.67
CA GLU A 18 59.96 4.83 39.67
C GLU A 18 60.15 3.40 39.10
N ALA A 19 59.67 3.24 37.85
CA ALA A 19 60.41 2.89 36.60
C ALA A 19 61.36 1.66 36.46
N LYS A 20 61.09 0.82 35.42
CA LYS A 20 62.11 0.37 34.43
C LYS A 20 61.57 -0.31 33.15
N GLN A 21 62.19 0.09 32.02
CA GLN A 21 62.43 -0.64 30.74
C GLN A 21 61.29 -1.11 29.81
N ARG A 22 61.56 -0.96 28.50
CA ARG A 22 60.83 -1.54 27.34
C ARG A 22 61.25 -3.00 27.09
N ILE A 23 60.48 -3.72 26.27
CA ILE A 23 60.98 -4.40 25.05
C ILE A 23 59.80 -4.75 24.11
N ASP A 24 60.08 -4.86 22.81
CA ASP A 24 59.15 -4.89 21.68
C ASP A 24 58.68 -6.32 21.26
N PRO A 25 57.64 -6.46 20.40
CA PRO A 25 57.04 -7.75 20.02
C PRO A 25 57.77 -8.48 18.86
N PRO A 26 57.47 -9.78 18.62
CA PRO A 26 57.99 -10.54 17.48
C PRO A 26 57.17 -10.35 16.19
N VAL A 27 57.83 -10.44 15.03
CA VAL A 27 57.23 -10.41 13.67
C VAL A 27 58.03 -11.33 12.73
N LEU A 28 57.40 -11.84 11.66
CA LEU A 28 57.99 -12.65 10.56
C LEU A 28 58.44 -14.09 11.00
N GLU A 29 58.57 -15.10 10.13
CA GLU A 29 58.50 -15.18 8.65
C GLU A 29 58.08 -16.60 8.19
N GLY A 30 57.70 -16.81 6.91
CA GLY A 30 57.51 -18.16 6.34
C GLY A 30 56.74 -18.19 5.00
N SER A 31 57.16 -19.03 4.03
CA SER A 31 56.63 -19.00 2.65
C SER A 31 56.63 -20.35 1.89
N ALA A 32 55.73 -20.43 0.90
CA ALA A 32 55.76 -21.24 -0.34
C ALA A 32 55.46 -22.78 -0.38
N ARG A 33 54.34 -23.08 -1.07
CA ARG A 33 54.15 -24.07 -2.19
C ARG A 33 53.90 -25.58 -1.94
N VAL A 34 53.38 -26.21 -3.02
CA VAL A 34 53.12 -27.66 -3.31
C VAL A 34 51.86 -28.21 -2.60
N ALA A 35 50.71 -28.55 -3.21
CA ALA A 35 50.33 -29.28 -4.46
C ALA A 35 50.48 -30.83 -4.33
N ARG A 36 49.66 -31.73 -4.90
CA ARG A 36 48.63 -31.71 -5.98
C ARG A 36 47.75 -33.00 -5.90
N LEU A 37 46.71 -33.10 -6.75
CA LEU A 37 45.92 -34.28 -7.19
C LEU A 37 44.66 -34.61 -6.36
N ALA A 38 43.50 -34.96 -6.94
CA ALA A 38 42.97 -34.82 -8.32
C ALA A 38 41.41 -34.70 -8.23
N ARG A 39 40.65 -33.98 -9.09
CA ARG A 39 40.44 -34.12 -10.56
C ARG A 39 39.87 -35.53 -10.91
N GLU A 40 38.80 -35.72 -11.69
CA GLU A 40 38.27 -35.04 -12.90
C GLU A 40 36.72 -35.21 -13.03
N LYS A 41 35.91 -34.73 -14.01
CA LYS A 41 36.13 -33.99 -15.28
C LYS A 41 34.84 -33.28 -15.79
N MET A 42 35.05 -32.22 -16.60
CA MET A 42 34.32 -31.64 -17.77
C MET A 42 32.96 -32.22 -18.24
N GLY A 43 32.06 -31.49 -18.93
CA GLY A 43 32.02 -30.05 -19.30
C GLY A 43 31.87 -29.74 -20.81
N LYS A 44 31.35 -28.53 -21.14
CA LYS A 44 31.34 -27.80 -22.44
C LYS A 44 30.46 -28.32 -23.62
N GLU A 45 29.84 -27.35 -24.33
CA GLU A 45 29.68 -27.18 -25.80
C GLU A 45 29.09 -28.33 -26.68
N SER A 46 28.46 -28.11 -27.85
CA SER A 46 27.77 -26.96 -28.47
C SER A 46 27.00 -27.45 -29.73
N THR A 47 26.18 -26.58 -30.35
CA THR A 47 25.84 -26.56 -31.81
C THR A 47 25.24 -27.80 -32.54
N VAL A 48 24.03 -27.58 -33.08
CA VAL A 48 23.59 -27.92 -34.46
C VAL A 48 23.13 -29.36 -34.83
N ALA A 49 21.97 -29.40 -35.53
CA ALA A 49 21.39 -30.51 -36.34
C ALA A 49 20.83 -31.76 -35.60
N GLU A 50 19.83 -32.49 -36.11
CA GLU A 50 18.98 -32.27 -37.31
C GLU A 50 17.48 -32.60 -37.10
N LYS A 51 16.68 -32.58 -38.18
CA LYS A 51 15.20 -32.73 -38.22
C LYS A 51 14.80 -34.23 -38.14
N ALA A 52 13.54 -34.68 -38.03
CA ALA A 52 12.18 -34.08 -38.18
C ALA A 52 11.18 -34.95 -37.33
N GLU A 53 9.83 -35.03 -37.42
CA GLU A 53 8.68 -34.45 -38.16
C GLU A 53 7.41 -34.93 -37.38
N GLN A 54 6.27 -34.26 -37.17
CA GLN A 54 5.81 -32.86 -37.23
C GLN A 54 4.47 -32.75 -36.44
N ALA A 55 4.08 -31.57 -35.93
CA ALA A 55 2.66 -31.14 -35.89
C ALA A 55 2.47 -29.66 -35.49
N LYS A 56 1.81 -28.88 -36.37
CA LYS A 56 1.03 -27.64 -36.10
C LYS A 56 1.62 -26.52 -35.19
N LYS A 57 2.33 -25.61 -35.85
CA LYS A 57 2.27 -24.11 -35.81
C LYS A 57 1.55 -23.41 -34.62
N GLN A 58 2.16 -22.47 -33.86
CA GLN A 58 2.86 -21.18 -34.20
C GLN A 58 1.93 -19.97 -34.46
N LYS A 59 2.31 -18.70 -34.17
CA LYS A 59 3.23 -18.12 -33.15
C LYS A 59 3.14 -16.56 -33.14
N GLU A 60 3.58 -15.95 -32.05
CA GLU A 60 4.04 -14.55 -31.88
C GLU A 60 5.38 -14.26 -32.64
N SER A 61 5.83 -13.03 -32.98
CA SER A 61 5.22 -11.66 -33.08
C SER A 61 6.31 -10.59 -33.47
N VAL A 62 5.92 -9.31 -33.65
CA VAL A 62 6.73 -8.06 -33.50
C VAL A 62 7.70 -7.62 -34.65
N GLU A 63 7.63 -6.31 -35.01
CA GLU A 63 8.61 -5.39 -35.67
C GLU A 63 9.35 -5.81 -36.99
N GLU A 64 9.91 -4.95 -37.87
CA GLU A 64 9.99 -3.47 -38.01
C GLU A 64 10.15 -3.06 -39.51
N LYS A 65 10.12 -1.75 -39.81
CA LYS A 65 10.72 -1.01 -40.97
C LYS A 65 10.34 -1.31 -42.44
N GLU A 66 9.74 -0.27 -43.04
CA GLU A 66 10.26 0.47 -44.23
C GLU A 66 10.37 -0.21 -45.62
N SER A 67 9.37 0.04 -46.49
CA SER A 67 9.57 0.67 -47.82
C SER A 67 8.24 0.87 -48.58
N ALA A 68 8.20 1.87 -49.47
CA ALA A 68 7.10 2.20 -50.40
C ALA A 68 7.47 1.70 -51.83
N PRO A 69 6.65 1.83 -52.92
CA PRO A 69 5.44 2.66 -53.06
C PRO A 69 4.30 2.11 -53.97
N LEU A 70 3.34 2.98 -54.29
CA LEU A 70 2.36 2.95 -55.42
C LEU A 70 1.19 1.93 -55.38
N GLY A 71 0.00 2.42 -55.74
CA GLY A 71 -1.19 1.61 -56.09
C GLY A 71 -1.29 1.38 -57.62
N PRO A 72 -2.49 1.37 -58.27
CA PRO A 72 -3.83 1.79 -57.79
C PRO A 72 -5.02 0.92 -58.30
N ARG A 73 -6.25 1.48 -58.27
CA ARG A 73 -7.46 1.19 -59.11
C ARG A 73 -8.41 0.02 -58.79
N THR A 74 -9.59 0.40 -58.30
CA THR A 74 -10.97 -0.03 -58.69
C THR A 74 -11.23 0.11 -60.21
N PRO A 75 -12.31 -0.43 -60.85
CA PRO A 75 -13.73 -0.61 -60.41
C PRO A 75 -14.27 -2.06 -60.62
N GLU A 76 -15.57 -2.47 -60.66
CA GLU A 76 -16.84 -1.96 -61.28
C GLU A 76 -18.15 -2.38 -60.55
N LEU A 77 -19.32 -2.02 -61.13
CA LEU A 77 -20.71 -1.94 -60.61
C LEU A 77 -21.74 -2.41 -61.69
N PRO A 78 -23.10 -2.30 -61.55
CA PRO A 78 -23.98 -2.25 -60.36
C PRO A 78 -24.79 -3.58 -60.13
N PRO A 79 -26.00 -3.92 -60.67
CA PRO A 79 -27.16 -3.20 -61.28
C PRO A 79 -28.62 -3.56 -60.77
N VAL A 80 -29.55 -2.58 -60.80
CA VAL A 80 -30.96 -2.61 -61.38
C VAL A 80 -32.04 -3.62 -60.88
N GLU A 81 -33.35 -3.31 -60.66
CA GLU A 81 -34.16 -2.05 -60.54
C GLU A 81 -35.60 -2.20 -59.93
N GLN A 82 -36.12 -1.06 -59.43
CA GLN A 82 -37.51 -0.50 -59.41
C GLN A 82 -38.83 -1.30 -59.23
N LYS A 83 -39.68 -0.82 -58.29
CA LYS A 83 -41.06 -0.22 -58.45
C LYS A 83 -41.71 0.04 -57.06
N GLU A 84 -42.71 0.91 -56.80
CA GLU A 84 -43.51 1.88 -57.59
C GLU A 84 -43.99 3.07 -56.66
N LYS A 85 -44.83 4.02 -57.14
CA LYS A 85 -45.27 5.23 -56.38
C LYS A 85 -46.68 5.16 -55.76
N ALA A 86 -46.89 5.80 -54.61
CA ALA A 86 -48.12 6.54 -54.21
C ALA A 86 -47.87 7.43 -52.96
N ALA A 87 -48.73 8.43 -52.66
CA ALA A 87 -48.64 9.27 -51.46
C ALA A 87 -49.96 9.96 -51.07
N ALA A 88 -50.26 10.10 -49.75
CA ALA A 88 -51.24 11.06 -49.20
C ALA A 88 -51.11 11.28 -47.66
N LEU A 89 -50.94 12.55 -47.28
CA LEU A 89 -51.16 13.27 -46.00
C LEU A 89 -51.77 12.56 -44.76
N SER A 90 -51.13 12.71 -43.58
CA SER A 90 -51.76 13.26 -42.34
C SER A 90 -50.76 13.52 -41.18
N ASP A 91 -51.02 14.62 -40.47
CA ASP A 91 -50.77 14.95 -39.04
C ASP A 91 -49.36 14.96 -38.38
N THR A 92 -49.34 15.67 -37.23
CA THR A 92 -48.22 16.19 -36.41
C THR A 92 -48.47 15.82 -34.92
N PRO A 93 -47.58 16.08 -33.93
CA PRO A 93 -46.42 16.99 -33.90
C PRO A 93 -45.11 16.40 -33.33
N ALA A 94 -44.04 17.20 -33.42
CA ALA A 94 -42.78 16.99 -32.69
C ALA A 94 -42.74 17.82 -31.40
N LEU A 95 -42.01 17.34 -30.38
CA LEU A 95 -41.72 18.10 -29.15
C LEU A 95 -40.25 17.95 -28.72
N SER A 96 -39.57 19.09 -28.70
CA SER A 96 -38.55 19.49 -27.71
C SER A 96 -37.42 18.51 -27.33
N SER A 97 -36.30 18.59 -28.02
CA SER A 97 -34.99 18.55 -27.33
C SER A 97 -34.65 19.96 -26.85
N LEU A 98 -34.57 20.15 -25.52
CA LEU A 98 -34.23 21.46 -24.92
C LEU A 98 -32.72 21.72 -25.00
N SER A 99 -32.38 23.01 -25.12
CA SER A 99 -31.00 23.49 -25.19
C SER A 99 -30.21 23.08 -23.95
N ALA A 100 -29.11 22.35 -24.14
CA ALA A 100 -28.07 22.28 -23.12
C ALA A 100 -27.43 23.67 -22.99
N SER A 101 -27.42 24.24 -21.79
CA SER A 101 -26.71 25.50 -21.52
C SER A 101 -25.24 25.34 -21.87
N GLY A 102 -24.70 26.27 -22.66
CA GLY A 102 -23.32 26.20 -23.12
C GLY A 102 -22.35 26.27 -21.95
N ILE A 103 -21.57 25.20 -21.75
CA ILE A 103 -20.30 25.28 -21.03
C ILE A 103 -19.37 26.09 -21.93
N THR A 104 -19.29 27.40 -21.70
CA THR A 104 -18.17 28.19 -22.20
C THR A 104 -16.89 27.56 -21.65
N PRO A 105 -15.85 27.31 -22.48
CA PRO A 105 -14.55 26.94 -21.94
C PRO A 105 -14.10 28.04 -20.96
N PRO A 106 -13.28 27.71 -19.94
CA PRO A 106 -12.81 28.70 -18.98
C PRO A 106 -12.16 29.85 -19.76
N THR A 107 -12.63 31.08 -19.51
CA THR A 107 -12.13 32.27 -20.18
C THR A 107 -10.63 32.36 -19.97
N ASP A 108 -9.85 32.33 -21.06
CA ASP A 108 -8.44 32.70 -21.00
C ASP A 108 -8.36 34.10 -20.38
N GLN A 109 -7.84 34.18 -19.16
CA GLN A 109 -7.46 35.46 -18.60
C GLN A 109 -6.37 36.04 -19.52
N PRO A 110 -6.50 37.28 -20.01
CA PRO A 110 -5.49 37.86 -20.87
C PRO A 110 -4.13 37.79 -20.14
N PRO A 111 -3.04 37.37 -20.81
CA PRO A 111 -1.74 37.22 -20.16
C PRO A 111 -1.39 38.48 -19.39
N VAL A 112 -1.17 38.34 -18.08
CA VAL A 112 -0.89 39.47 -17.17
C VAL A 112 0.31 40.23 -17.74
N GLU A 113 0.10 41.45 -18.24
CA GLU A 113 1.17 42.21 -18.87
C GLU A 113 2.31 42.44 -17.86
N PRO A 114 3.55 42.00 -18.15
CA PRO A 114 4.66 42.13 -17.22
C PRO A 114 4.90 43.59 -16.84
N HIS A 115 4.91 43.88 -15.53
CA HIS A 115 4.91 45.25 -15.05
C HIS A 115 6.15 45.99 -15.54
N GLN A 116 5.94 47.09 -16.27
CA GLN A 116 7.03 47.86 -16.88
C GLN A 116 7.82 48.59 -15.81
N VAL A 117 9.14 48.42 -15.82
CA VAL A 117 10.08 49.06 -14.90
C VAL A 117 11.02 49.98 -15.66
N PRO A 118 11.37 51.15 -15.11
CA PRO A 118 12.24 52.10 -15.80
C PRO A 118 13.66 51.54 -15.91
N PHE A 119 14.23 51.62 -17.11
CA PHE A 119 15.65 51.38 -17.31
C PHE A 119 16.45 52.50 -16.62
N GLN A 120 17.20 52.14 -15.58
CA GLN A 120 18.04 53.05 -14.80
C GLN A 120 19.41 52.37 -14.59
N PRO A 121 20.23 52.29 -15.65
CA PRO A 121 21.49 51.59 -15.59
C PRO A 121 22.54 52.39 -14.82
N LYS A 122 23.37 51.67 -14.06
CA LYS A 122 24.69 52.16 -13.69
C LYS A 122 25.66 51.80 -14.81
N LEU A 123 26.13 52.81 -15.54
CA LEU A 123 27.14 52.64 -16.58
C LEU A 123 28.53 52.52 -15.92
N VAL A 124 29.35 51.58 -16.39
CA VAL A 124 30.72 51.36 -15.90
C VAL A 124 31.69 51.28 -17.09
N THR A 125 32.65 52.20 -17.11
CA THR A 125 33.80 52.21 -18.02
C THR A 125 34.94 51.40 -17.40
N ALA A 126 34.90 50.08 -17.54
CA ALA A 126 35.92 49.20 -16.95
C ALA A 126 37.12 49.02 -17.89
N LYS A 127 38.34 49.17 -17.36
CA LYS A 127 39.51 48.48 -17.90
C LYS A 127 39.51 47.04 -17.43
N THR A 128 40.10 46.14 -18.21
CA THR A 128 40.31 44.75 -17.81
C THR A 128 41.80 44.52 -17.55
N ASN A 129 42.15 44.02 -16.37
CA ASN A 129 43.50 43.60 -16.02
C ASN A 129 43.58 42.07 -16.08
N ILE A 130 44.63 41.52 -16.70
CA ILE A 130 44.82 40.07 -16.84
C ILE A 130 46.16 39.64 -16.24
N VAL A 131 46.17 38.75 -15.25
CA VAL A 131 47.38 38.05 -14.80
C VAL A 131 47.41 36.68 -15.47
N LEU A 132 48.40 36.45 -16.34
CA LEU A 132 48.76 35.09 -16.75
C LEU A 132 49.58 34.46 -15.64
N ILE A 133 49.18 33.28 -15.17
CA ILE A 133 49.98 32.44 -14.26
C ILE A 133 50.46 31.24 -15.07
N LEU A 134 51.77 31.11 -15.23
CA LEU A 134 52.40 30.09 -16.07
C LEU A 134 53.08 29.02 -15.22
N ASP A 135 52.85 27.76 -15.59
CA ASP A 135 53.59 26.61 -15.05
C ASP A 135 55.00 26.51 -15.67
N ALA A 136 56.00 26.41 -14.78
CA ALA A 136 57.37 26.06 -15.10
C ALA A 136 57.92 25.02 -14.10
N SER A 137 57.06 24.15 -13.59
CA SER A 137 57.47 23.01 -12.76
C SER A 137 58.25 21.96 -13.57
N GLY A 138 58.84 20.97 -12.90
CA GLY A 138 59.71 19.98 -13.55
C GLY A 138 59.01 19.14 -14.64
N SER A 139 57.70 18.92 -14.55
CA SER A 139 56.89 18.24 -15.58
C SER A 139 56.88 18.98 -16.92
N MET A 140 56.96 20.31 -16.88
CA MET A 140 56.97 21.17 -18.07
C MET A 140 58.25 21.04 -18.93
N SER A 141 59.28 20.35 -18.42
CA SER A 141 60.48 19.98 -19.19
C SER A 141 60.31 18.70 -20.04
N ALA A 142 59.22 17.94 -19.86
CA ALA A 142 58.93 16.75 -20.65
C ALA A 142 58.48 17.11 -22.08
N PRO A 143 58.61 16.20 -23.07
CA PRO A 143 57.98 16.35 -24.39
C PRO A 143 56.47 16.48 -24.28
N PHE A 144 55.85 17.29 -25.13
CA PHE A 144 54.40 17.44 -25.20
C PHE A 144 53.79 16.40 -26.16
N ALA A 145 53.01 15.46 -25.64
CA ALA A 145 52.43 14.34 -26.39
C ALA A 145 53.47 13.62 -27.31
N ALA A 146 53.33 13.75 -28.63
CA ALA A 146 54.24 13.17 -29.63
C ALA A 146 55.10 14.23 -30.35
N SER A 147 55.18 15.45 -29.82
CA SER A 147 56.01 16.53 -30.35
C SER A 147 57.50 16.32 -30.01
N SER A 148 58.39 16.91 -30.82
CA SER A 148 59.81 17.01 -30.51
C SER A 148 60.15 18.13 -29.52
N SER A 149 59.18 19.00 -29.23
CA SER A 149 59.31 20.13 -28.30
C SER A 149 58.78 19.80 -26.90
N THR A 150 59.35 20.46 -25.90
CA THR A 150 58.90 20.37 -24.51
C THR A 150 57.53 21.05 -24.31
N LYS A 151 56.81 20.64 -23.25
CA LYS A 151 55.57 21.29 -22.82
C LYS A 151 55.74 22.80 -22.63
N TYR A 152 56.86 23.25 -22.04
CA TYR A 152 57.15 24.67 -21.88
C TYR A 152 57.39 25.40 -23.20
N GLU A 153 58.10 24.83 -24.17
CA GLU A 153 58.29 25.46 -25.49
C GLU A 153 56.97 25.61 -26.26
N VAL A 154 56.10 24.59 -26.17
CA VAL A 154 54.75 24.61 -26.76
C VAL A 154 53.88 25.69 -26.10
N LEU A 155 53.89 25.79 -24.76
CA LEU A 155 53.20 26.86 -24.03
C LEU A 155 53.75 28.24 -24.42
N ARG A 156 55.07 28.44 -24.42
CA ARG A 156 55.71 29.72 -24.77
C ARG A 156 55.33 30.18 -26.18
N LYS A 157 55.32 29.27 -27.14
CA LYS A 157 54.85 29.52 -28.52
C LYS A 157 53.38 29.94 -28.54
N ALA A 158 52.49 29.18 -27.88
CA ALA A 158 51.07 29.49 -27.83
C ALA A 158 50.78 30.85 -27.16
N VAL A 159 51.48 31.19 -26.07
CA VAL A 159 51.37 32.52 -25.43
C VAL A 159 51.84 33.62 -26.39
N GLY A 160 52.97 33.47 -27.08
CA GLY A 160 53.44 34.45 -28.07
C GLY A 160 52.43 34.69 -29.21
N GLU A 161 51.91 33.62 -29.81
CA GLU A 161 50.94 33.68 -30.90
C GLU A 161 49.60 34.33 -30.47
N VAL A 162 49.08 33.99 -29.28
CA VAL A 162 47.85 34.60 -28.75
C VAL A 162 48.08 36.05 -28.32
N MET A 163 49.26 36.39 -27.79
CA MET A 163 49.57 37.76 -27.39
C MET A 163 49.74 38.70 -28.59
N PHE A 164 50.25 38.21 -29.73
CA PHE A 164 50.24 38.97 -30.98
C PHE A 164 48.82 39.38 -31.40
N GLU A 165 47.86 38.44 -31.36
CA GLU A 165 46.44 38.72 -31.67
C GLU A 165 45.79 39.65 -30.65
N PHE A 166 46.03 39.41 -29.35
CA PHE A 166 45.53 40.20 -28.22
C PHE A 166 45.92 41.68 -28.30
N ILE A 167 47.14 41.97 -28.78
CA ILE A 167 47.68 43.33 -28.96
C ILE A 167 46.97 44.08 -30.09
N GLN A 168 46.61 43.43 -31.20
CA GLN A 168 45.90 44.11 -32.30
C GLN A 168 44.52 44.64 -31.88
N GLN A 169 43.87 43.97 -30.92
CA GLN A 169 42.55 44.29 -30.38
C GLN A 169 42.55 45.41 -29.32
N GLN A 170 43.72 45.91 -28.89
CA GLN A 170 43.85 46.91 -27.80
C GLN A 170 43.19 48.26 -28.09
N LYS A 171 42.92 48.58 -29.35
CA LYS A 171 42.28 49.84 -29.76
C LYS A 171 40.81 49.91 -29.38
N ASP A 172 40.14 48.76 -29.41
CA ASP A 172 38.70 48.65 -29.19
C ASP A 172 38.40 48.28 -27.72
N PHE A 173 39.30 47.50 -27.10
CA PHE A 173 39.24 47.12 -25.69
C PHE A 173 40.63 47.26 -25.04
N PRO A 174 40.89 48.31 -24.23
CA PRO A 174 42.15 48.47 -23.52
C PRO A 174 42.25 47.46 -22.37
N ARG A 175 43.22 46.53 -22.47
CA ARG A 175 43.40 45.42 -21.52
C ARG A 175 44.86 45.34 -21.08
N ASN A 176 45.12 45.58 -19.79
CA ASN A 176 46.46 45.42 -19.22
C ASN A 176 46.80 43.94 -19.03
N ILE A 177 48.08 43.60 -19.02
CA ILE A 177 48.58 42.26 -18.73
C ILE A 177 49.74 42.26 -17.73
N ALA A 178 49.82 41.19 -16.94
CA ALA A 178 50.96 40.79 -16.11
C ALA A 178 51.26 39.30 -16.35
N ILE A 179 52.51 38.89 -16.10
CA ILE A 179 52.95 37.48 -16.18
C ILE A 179 53.63 37.08 -14.87
N ARG A 180 52.99 36.14 -14.17
CA ARG A 180 53.52 35.39 -13.03
C ARG A 180 53.89 33.98 -13.49
N VAL A 181 54.92 33.42 -12.87
CA VAL A 181 55.35 32.02 -13.05
C VAL A 181 55.40 31.30 -11.70
N PHE A 182 55.43 29.97 -11.70
CA PHE A 182 55.79 29.15 -10.55
C PHE A 182 56.72 27.99 -10.97
N GLY A 183 57.60 27.55 -10.05
CA GLY A 183 58.56 26.47 -10.29
C GLY A 183 59.81 26.84 -11.12
N SER A 184 60.04 28.14 -11.40
CA SER A 184 61.11 28.58 -12.32
C SER A 184 62.43 28.97 -11.65
N GLU A 185 62.51 29.00 -10.32
CA GLU A 185 63.67 29.50 -9.58
C GLU A 185 64.44 28.36 -8.91
N SER A 186 63.71 27.46 -8.24
CA SER A 186 64.24 26.42 -7.34
C SER A 186 64.05 25.01 -7.93
N PRO A 187 65.11 24.18 -8.04
CA PRO A 187 64.98 22.77 -8.43
C PRO A 187 64.01 21.97 -7.54
N ALA A 188 63.24 21.06 -8.16
CA ALA A 188 62.15 20.33 -7.50
C ALA A 188 62.62 19.46 -6.31
N ASP A 189 63.86 18.97 -6.31
CA ASP A 189 64.44 18.19 -5.21
C ASP A 189 64.68 19.00 -3.93
N LEU A 190 64.64 20.34 -4.01
CA LEU A 190 64.66 21.22 -2.84
C LEU A 190 63.28 21.41 -2.18
N GLY A 191 62.19 21.00 -2.85
CA GLY A 191 60.83 21.09 -2.30
C GLY A 191 60.32 22.52 -2.04
N ASP A 192 60.79 23.52 -2.79
CA ASP A 192 60.46 24.93 -2.55
C ASP A 192 59.03 25.30 -2.97
N CYS A 193 58.09 25.07 -2.06
CA CYS A 193 56.69 25.42 -2.21
C CYS A 193 56.38 26.92 -2.09
N ASN A 194 57.40 27.80 -2.14
CA ASN A 194 57.22 29.25 -2.26
C ASN A 194 57.63 29.79 -3.64
N ASP A 195 58.20 28.97 -4.52
CA ASP A 195 58.68 29.33 -5.87
C ASP A 195 57.53 29.82 -6.77
N THR A 196 57.32 31.13 -6.74
CA THR A 196 56.48 31.85 -7.70
C THR A 196 56.79 33.34 -7.69
N LYS A 197 56.89 33.90 -8.90
CA LYS A 197 57.51 35.20 -9.17
C LYS A 197 56.74 35.97 -10.22
N LEU A 198 56.55 37.27 -10.00
CA LEU A 198 56.07 38.20 -11.02
C LEU A 198 57.25 38.56 -11.92
N LEU A 199 57.14 38.29 -13.22
CA LEU A 199 58.20 38.55 -14.20
C LEU A 199 57.87 39.73 -15.13
N LEU A 200 56.61 39.88 -15.50
CA LEU A 200 56.10 41.07 -16.20
C LEU A 200 55.04 41.75 -15.30
N PRO A 201 55.29 42.96 -14.77
CA PRO A 201 54.30 43.68 -13.96
C PRO A 201 53.14 44.20 -14.82
N MET A 202 52.00 44.49 -14.17
CA MET A 202 50.77 44.92 -14.85
C MET A 202 50.95 46.21 -15.65
N GLY A 203 50.68 46.15 -16.95
CA GLY A 203 50.72 47.30 -17.85
C GLY A 203 50.19 46.99 -19.26
N GLU A 204 50.35 47.92 -20.20
CA GLU A 204 49.98 47.69 -21.61
C GLU A 204 50.85 46.58 -22.23
N PRO A 205 50.27 45.65 -23.00
CA PRO A 205 50.99 44.49 -23.53
C PRO A 205 51.99 44.88 -24.64
N VAL A 206 53.28 44.70 -24.37
CA VAL A 206 54.36 44.90 -25.34
C VAL A 206 54.95 43.54 -25.73
N LEU A 207 54.79 43.13 -26.99
CA LEU A 207 55.13 41.79 -27.47
C LEU A 207 56.60 41.42 -27.21
N GLU A 208 57.54 42.32 -27.52
CA GLU A 208 58.98 42.09 -27.30
C GLU A 208 59.30 41.83 -25.81
N ALA A 209 58.62 42.52 -24.89
CA ALA A 209 58.80 42.33 -23.45
C ALA A 209 58.22 40.99 -22.98
N ILE A 210 57.07 40.59 -23.54
CA ILE A 210 56.43 39.29 -23.29
C ILE A 210 57.32 38.16 -23.79
N GLU A 211 57.73 38.19 -25.06
CA GLU A 211 58.59 37.17 -25.66
C GLU A 211 59.92 37.04 -24.91
N LYS A 212 60.57 38.17 -24.57
CA LYS A 212 61.81 38.19 -23.78
C LYS A 212 61.62 37.59 -22.38
N THR A 213 60.49 37.86 -21.73
CA THR A 213 60.13 37.29 -20.43
C THR A 213 59.99 35.78 -20.51
N LEU A 214 59.19 35.30 -21.46
CA LEU A 214 58.96 33.87 -21.67
C LEU A 214 60.25 33.12 -22.05
N SER A 215 61.17 33.80 -22.75
CA SER A 215 62.46 33.25 -23.19
C SER A 215 63.48 33.03 -22.07
N ALA A 216 63.24 33.58 -20.87
CA ALA A 216 64.14 33.52 -19.73
C ALA A 216 63.69 32.54 -18.61
N ILE A 217 62.60 31.81 -18.84
CA ILE A 217 62.02 30.84 -17.89
C ILE A 217 62.61 29.45 -18.16
N GLU A 218 63.09 28.79 -17.10
CA GLU A 218 63.57 27.40 -17.12
C GLU A 218 62.60 26.52 -16.32
N PRO A 219 62.00 25.46 -16.91
CA PRO A 219 61.10 24.57 -16.17
C PRO A 219 61.88 23.56 -15.30
N LYS A 220 61.78 23.64 -13.96
CA LYS A 220 62.63 22.83 -13.06
C LYS A 220 62.10 22.55 -11.63
N GLY A 221 61.08 23.26 -11.16
CA GLY A 221 60.69 23.27 -9.74
C GLY A 221 59.42 22.51 -9.38
N MET A 222 58.89 22.82 -8.20
CA MET A 222 57.58 22.34 -7.71
C MET A 222 56.42 23.14 -8.35
N SER A 223 55.18 22.71 -8.07
CA SER A 223 53.95 23.30 -8.60
C SER A 223 53.08 23.93 -7.48
N PRO A 224 53.52 25.02 -6.80
CA PRO A 224 52.79 25.63 -5.70
C PRO A 224 51.61 26.50 -6.17
N LEU A 225 50.63 25.89 -6.86
CA LEU A 225 49.46 26.56 -7.44
C LEU A 225 48.71 27.44 -6.44
N SER A 226 48.49 26.94 -5.22
CA SER A 226 47.79 27.68 -4.16
C SER A 226 48.49 29.01 -3.84
N VAL A 227 49.82 29.00 -3.75
CA VAL A 227 50.64 30.16 -3.42
C VAL A 227 50.77 31.11 -4.62
N ALA A 228 50.80 30.57 -5.84
CA ALA A 228 50.78 31.38 -7.06
C ALA A 228 49.45 32.15 -7.21
N LEU A 229 48.32 31.48 -6.93
CA LEU A 229 46.98 32.09 -6.90
C LEU A 229 46.88 33.16 -5.79
N GLU A 230 47.24 32.84 -4.54
CA GLU A 230 47.17 33.81 -3.43
C GLU A 230 48.09 35.04 -3.65
N LYS A 231 49.30 34.85 -4.20
CA LYS A 231 50.19 35.98 -4.55
C LYS A 231 49.70 36.81 -5.73
N SER A 232 49.01 36.20 -6.71
CA SER A 232 48.54 36.91 -7.92
C SER A 232 47.60 38.09 -7.61
N LEU A 233 46.88 38.04 -6.48
CA LEU A 233 46.04 39.14 -5.99
C LEU A 233 46.81 40.45 -5.78
N SER A 234 48.11 40.36 -5.49
CA SER A 234 49.00 41.52 -5.29
C SER A 234 49.57 42.08 -6.59
N ASP A 235 49.39 41.38 -7.72
CA ASP A 235 49.86 41.81 -9.03
C ASP A 235 48.85 42.74 -9.75
N PHE A 236 47.62 42.84 -9.23
CA PHE A 236 46.57 43.73 -9.72
C PHE A 236 46.66 45.14 -9.12
N PRO A 237 46.21 46.18 -9.85
CA PRO A 237 46.11 47.52 -9.29
C PRO A 237 45.06 47.60 -8.17
N ALA A 238 45.32 48.45 -7.17
CA ALA A 238 44.43 48.64 -6.01
C ALA A 238 43.05 49.25 -6.34
N VAL A 239 42.83 49.69 -7.59
CA VAL A 239 41.57 50.23 -8.10
C VAL A 239 40.50 49.12 -8.10
N LYS A 240 39.34 49.37 -7.48
CA LYS A 240 38.28 48.37 -7.27
C LYS A 240 37.24 48.29 -8.41
N GLU A 241 37.42 49.07 -9.46
CA GLU A 241 36.41 49.34 -10.49
C GLU A 241 36.82 48.81 -11.88
N GLU A 242 37.94 48.08 -11.94
CA GLU A 242 38.48 47.42 -13.12
C GLU A 242 38.30 45.90 -13.00
N ASP A 243 38.08 45.19 -14.11
CA ASP A 243 37.97 43.73 -14.06
C ASP A 243 39.32 43.09 -13.71
N ARG A 244 39.29 41.96 -13.00
CA ARG A 244 40.50 41.25 -12.55
C ARG A 244 40.45 39.79 -12.99
N VAL A 245 41.13 39.48 -14.08
CA VAL A 245 41.13 38.15 -14.69
C VAL A 245 42.44 37.43 -14.36
N ILE A 246 42.36 36.23 -13.81
CA ILE A 246 43.48 35.31 -13.67
C ILE A 246 43.32 34.24 -14.75
N VAL A 247 44.36 34.00 -15.55
CA VAL A 247 44.42 32.88 -16.50
C VAL A 247 45.59 31.98 -16.11
N LEU A 248 45.28 30.84 -15.49
CA LEU A 248 46.26 29.83 -15.09
C LEU A 248 46.47 28.83 -16.23
N LEU A 249 47.71 28.62 -16.63
CA LEU A 249 48.13 27.59 -17.60
C LEU A 249 48.98 26.55 -16.86
N SER A 250 48.59 25.28 -16.84
CA SER A 250 49.33 24.20 -16.14
C SER A 250 49.12 22.82 -16.75
N ASP A 251 50.09 21.92 -16.55
CA ASP A 251 50.04 20.51 -16.94
C ASP A 251 49.73 19.54 -15.78
N GLY A 252 49.48 20.07 -14.57
CA GLY A 252 49.31 19.28 -13.35
C GLY A 252 48.56 20.01 -12.22
N GLY A 253 48.62 19.43 -11.03
CA GLY A 253 47.99 19.94 -9.81
C GLY A 253 49.00 20.49 -8.78
N ASP A 254 48.48 20.90 -7.61
CA ASP A 254 49.27 21.36 -6.48
C ASP A 254 49.98 20.19 -5.80
N ASN A 255 51.26 20.00 -6.14
CA ASN A 255 52.13 18.97 -5.54
C ASN A 255 52.82 19.44 -4.24
N CYS A 256 52.41 20.59 -3.71
CA CYS A 256 52.91 21.18 -2.47
C CYS A 256 52.01 20.94 -1.25
N GLY A 257 50.93 20.17 -1.42
CA GLY A 257 50.04 19.74 -0.34
C GLY A 257 49.06 20.81 0.14
N ALA A 258 48.89 21.89 -0.63
CA ALA A 258 47.92 22.94 -0.37
C ALA A 258 46.63 22.73 -1.18
N ASP A 259 45.48 23.10 -0.62
CA ASP A 259 44.20 23.01 -1.33
C ASP A 259 44.01 24.25 -2.22
N ALA A 260 44.42 24.11 -3.48
CA ALA A 260 44.31 25.14 -4.49
C ALA A 260 42.84 25.51 -4.83
N CYS A 261 41.88 24.59 -4.64
CA CYS A 261 40.47 24.90 -4.84
C CYS A 261 39.91 25.71 -3.66
N ALA A 262 40.30 25.40 -2.42
CA ALA A 262 40.02 26.27 -1.28
C ALA A 262 40.73 27.63 -1.41
N ALA A 263 41.94 27.70 -1.96
CA ALA A 263 42.59 28.98 -2.29
C ALA A 263 41.75 29.79 -3.29
N ALA A 264 41.34 29.18 -4.42
CA ALA A 264 40.45 29.80 -5.40
C ALA A 264 39.11 30.26 -4.79
N LYS A 265 38.56 29.50 -3.83
CA LYS A 265 37.32 29.85 -3.12
C LYS A 265 37.47 30.97 -2.07
N LYS A 266 38.68 31.20 -1.54
CA LYS A 266 38.99 32.39 -0.70
C LYS A 266 39.14 33.67 -1.53
N ILE A 267 39.48 33.55 -2.81
CA ILE A 267 39.55 34.69 -3.73
C ILE A 267 38.11 35.18 -3.95
N ASP A 268 37.83 36.37 -3.45
CA ASP A 268 36.46 36.90 -3.37
C ASP A 268 35.93 37.36 -4.74
N THR A 269 35.42 36.39 -5.49
CA THR A 269 34.67 36.56 -6.75
C THR A 269 33.40 37.41 -6.58
N SER A 270 32.87 37.53 -5.35
CA SER A 270 31.57 38.14 -5.07
C SER A 270 31.62 39.65 -4.78
N ALA A 271 32.62 40.12 -4.04
CA ALA A 271 32.77 41.53 -3.67
C ALA A 271 34.05 42.21 -4.19
N GLN A 272 34.97 41.48 -4.84
CA GLN A 272 36.16 42.06 -5.50
C GLN A 272 36.29 41.77 -7.00
N GLY A 273 35.35 41.03 -7.60
CA GLY A 273 35.23 40.93 -9.06
C GLY A 273 36.35 40.16 -9.76
N TYR A 274 37.02 39.24 -9.05
CA TYR A 274 37.97 38.31 -9.65
C TYR A 274 37.27 37.23 -10.49
N ILE A 275 37.88 36.85 -11.61
CA ILE A 275 37.50 35.69 -12.43
C ILE A 275 38.75 34.85 -12.68
N ILE A 276 38.68 33.53 -12.43
CA ILE A 276 39.80 32.60 -12.64
C ILE A 276 39.46 31.60 -13.74
N ASN A 277 40.15 31.70 -14.88
CA ASN A 277 40.12 30.71 -15.95
C ASN A 277 41.33 29.78 -15.82
N THR A 278 41.14 28.49 -16.14
CA THR A 278 42.22 27.49 -16.13
C THR A 278 42.36 26.82 -17.50
N VAL A 279 43.58 26.73 -18.00
CA VAL A 279 43.96 26.07 -19.25
C VAL A 279 44.84 24.88 -18.90
N ALA A 280 44.25 23.69 -18.98
CA ALA A 280 44.90 22.43 -18.67
C ALA A 280 45.34 21.71 -19.95
N PHE A 281 46.56 21.17 -19.98
CA PHE A 281 47.09 20.48 -21.16
C PHE A 281 48.03 19.34 -20.80
N ASP A 282 47.93 18.22 -21.51
CA ASP A 282 48.75 17.00 -21.28
C ASP A 282 48.80 16.58 -19.79
N ILE A 283 47.62 16.52 -19.17
CA ILE A 283 47.35 16.44 -17.73
C ILE A 283 46.64 15.13 -17.34
N ALA A 284 46.85 14.65 -16.10
CA ALA A 284 46.16 13.49 -15.56
C ALA A 284 44.74 13.81 -15.02
N GLN A 285 43.88 12.80 -14.90
CA GLN A 285 42.46 12.98 -14.52
C GLN A 285 42.29 13.59 -13.12
N GLN A 286 43.14 13.23 -12.15
CA GLN A 286 43.07 13.75 -10.78
C GLN A 286 43.43 15.25 -10.73
N ASP A 287 44.49 15.65 -11.42
CA ASP A 287 44.93 17.04 -11.49
C ASP A 287 43.93 17.91 -12.26
N ARG A 288 43.33 17.36 -13.32
CA ARG A 288 42.22 17.99 -14.04
C ARG A 288 41.08 18.36 -13.09
N GLU A 289 40.64 17.45 -12.22
CA GLU A 289 39.53 17.72 -11.28
C GLU A 289 39.86 18.89 -10.34
N GLN A 290 41.13 19.04 -9.95
CA GLN A 290 41.58 20.20 -9.17
C GLN A 290 41.54 21.51 -9.99
N LEU A 291 42.05 21.51 -11.23
CA LEU A 291 42.01 22.71 -12.10
C LEU A 291 40.58 23.10 -12.53
N GLU A 292 39.67 22.12 -12.67
CA GLU A 292 38.25 22.34 -12.96
C GLU A 292 37.54 22.94 -11.71
N CYS A 293 37.87 22.46 -10.51
CA CYS A 293 37.43 23.02 -9.23
C CYS A 293 37.91 24.46 -8.99
N ILE A 294 39.16 24.79 -9.37
CA ILE A 294 39.73 26.15 -9.30
C ILE A 294 38.94 27.12 -10.19
N ALA A 295 38.68 26.77 -11.44
CA ALA A 295 37.91 27.63 -12.34
C ALA A 295 36.47 27.83 -11.86
N GLN A 296 35.80 26.75 -11.42
CA GLN A 296 34.44 26.82 -10.91
C GLN A 296 34.34 27.70 -9.65
N SER A 297 35.26 27.53 -8.70
CA SER A 297 35.30 28.32 -7.45
C SER A 297 35.68 29.78 -7.72
N GLY A 298 36.58 30.01 -8.66
CA GLY A 298 36.99 31.32 -9.15
C GLY A 298 36.04 31.97 -10.16
N GLY A 299 34.84 31.42 -10.38
CA GLY A 299 33.79 32.02 -11.21
C GLY A 299 34.09 32.12 -12.71
N GLY A 300 35.13 31.43 -13.20
CA GLY A 300 35.56 31.42 -14.60
C GLY A 300 35.27 30.09 -15.29
N LYS A 301 36.14 29.71 -16.22
CA LYS A 301 35.99 28.52 -17.08
C LYS A 301 37.26 27.66 -17.09
N PHE A 302 37.02 26.36 -17.10
CA PHE A 302 38.04 25.33 -17.37
C PHE A 302 38.11 25.06 -18.88
N PHE A 303 39.33 25.03 -19.41
CA PHE A 303 39.64 24.71 -20.79
C PHE A 303 40.65 23.55 -20.82
N LEU A 304 40.42 22.56 -21.69
CA LEU A 304 41.29 21.41 -21.85
C LEU A 304 41.86 21.37 -23.27
N ALA A 305 43.17 21.22 -23.40
CA ALA A 305 43.87 21.11 -24.67
C ALA A 305 44.69 19.81 -24.78
N ARG A 306 44.59 19.14 -25.94
CA ARG A 306 45.21 17.84 -26.22
C ARG A 306 46.31 17.89 -27.29
N ASN A 307 46.52 19.06 -27.90
CA ASN A 307 47.54 19.31 -28.94
C ASN A 307 47.83 20.82 -29.03
N GLU A 308 48.83 21.22 -29.82
CA GLU A 308 49.29 22.62 -29.89
C GLU A 308 48.20 23.58 -30.40
N SER A 309 47.37 23.12 -31.35
CA SER A 309 46.27 23.91 -31.92
C SER A 309 45.15 24.12 -30.90
N GLU A 310 44.79 23.07 -30.18
CA GLU A 310 43.86 23.16 -29.05
C GLU A 310 44.41 24.04 -27.92
N LEU A 311 45.72 24.03 -27.63
CA LEU A 311 46.31 24.90 -26.61
C LEU A 311 46.24 26.37 -27.03
N ARG A 312 46.54 26.67 -28.30
CA ARG A 312 46.42 28.02 -28.86
C ARG A 312 44.97 28.52 -28.81
N SER A 313 44.00 27.66 -29.17
CA SER A 313 42.57 28.00 -29.06
C SER A 313 42.18 28.19 -27.59
N ALA A 314 42.40 27.19 -26.73
CA ALA A 314 42.07 27.22 -25.31
C ALA A 314 42.67 28.43 -24.57
N LEU A 315 43.89 28.86 -24.94
CA LEU A 315 44.49 30.06 -24.37
C LEU A 315 43.85 31.34 -24.93
N SER A 316 43.59 31.43 -26.24
CA SER A 316 42.85 32.56 -26.80
C SER A 316 41.44 32.64 -26.19
N ASP A 317 40.77 31.51 -26.04
CA ASP A 317 39.46 31.36 -25.39
C ASP A 317 39.53 31.61 -23.88
N ALA A 318 40.65 31.37 -23.18
CA ALA A 318 40.77 31.70 -21.75
C ALA A 318 41.11 33.18 -21.51
N VAL A 319 41.87 33.81 -22.39
CA VAL A 319 42.12 35.26 -22.38
C VAL A 319 40.87 36.03 -22.85
N ASN A 320 40.12 35.49 -23.82
CA ASN A 320 38.94 36.15 -24.41
C ASN A 320 37.58 35.65 -23.89
N SER A 321 37.46 34.56 -23.13
CA SER A 321 36.17 34.20 -22.49
C SER A 321 35.73 35.20 -21.42
N THR A 322 36.60 36.16 -21.12
CA THR A 322 36.42 37.29 -20.21
C THR A 322 36.37 38.66 -20.92
N VAL A 323 36.21 38.73 -22.26
CA VAL A 323 35.70 39.98 -22.91
C VAL A 323 34.22 40.20 -22.58
N PRO A 324 33.69 41.44 -22.73
CA PRO A 324 32.94 42.07 -21.66
C PRO A 324 31.55 41.46 -21.50
N TYR A 325 31.11 41.33 -20.25
CA TYR A 325 29.69 41.57 -20.00
C TYR A 325 29.43 43.05 -20.29
N ASN A 326 28.60 43.36 -21.28
CA ASN A 326 28.08 44.70 -21.49
C ASN A 326 26.70 44.88 -20.84
N LEU A 327 26.09 43.81 -20.32
CA LEU A 327 24.95 43.85 -19.42
C LEU A 327 25.16 42.91 -18.22
N LYS A 328 24.99 43.44 -17.01
CA LYS A 328 24.88 42.69 -15.75
C LYS A 328 23.50 42.93 -15.17
N LEU A 329 22.69 41.88 -15.16
CA LEU A 329 21.29 41.93 -14.73
C LEU A 329 21.13 41.17 -13.42
N SER A 330 20.68 41.85 -12.37
CA SER A 330 20.39 41.25 -11.06
C SER A 330 18.90 41.30 -10.75
N ALA A 331 18.32 40.23 -10.19
CA ALA A 331 16.92 40.18 -9.76
C ALA A 331 16.83 39.80 -8.28
N LYS A 332 16.04 40.55 -7.51
CA LYS A 332 15.88 40.34 -6.06
C LYS A 332 14.50 40.74 -5.53
N ALA A 333 14.08 40.10 -4.45
CA ALA A 333 12.95 40.53 -3.62
C ALA A 333 13.51 41.16 -2.34
N GLY A 334 13.31 42.48 -2.16
CA GLY A 334 13.92 43.25 -1.07
C GLY A 334 15.46 43.19 -1.07
N ALA A 335 16.04 42.45 -0.14
CA ALA A 335 17.47 42.17 -0.05
C ALA A 335 17.89 40.83 -0.68
N THR A 336 16.96 39.89 -0.86
CA THR A 336 17.24 38.49 -1.20
C THR A 336 17.30 38.29 -2.72
N PRO A 337 18.41 37.80 -3.30
CA PRO A 337 18.48 37.46 -4.71
C PRO A 337 17.53 36.30 -5.04
N ILE A 338 16.81 36.37 -6.16
CA ILE A 338 15.80 35.36 -6.54
C ILE A 338 16.21 34.57 -7.80
N PRO A 339 15.72 33.32 -7.97
CA PRO A 339 15.73 32.64 -9.26
C PRO A 339 15.02 33.50 -10.32
N PHE A 340 15.56 33.61 -11.52
CA PHE A 340 14.83 34.24 -12.63
C PHE A 340 15.13 33.63 -14.00
N ARG A 341 14.11 33.67 -14.85
CA ARG A 341 14.18 33.41 -16.28
C ARG A 341 14.23 34.74 -17.00
N LEU A 342 15.10 34.82 -18.00
CA LEU A 342 15.31 35.99 -18.83
C LEU A 342 14.95 35.66 -20.28
N LYS A 343 14.14 36.51 -20.91
CA LYS A 343 13.98 36.57 -22.36
C LYS A 343 14.39 37.96 -22.84
N VAL A 344 15.35 37.99 -23.77
CA VAL A 344 15.90 39.19 -24.41
C VAL A 344 15.28 39.30 -25.80
N PHE A 345 14.60 40.41 -26.09
CA PHE A 345 14.00 40.72 -27.39
C PHE A 345 14.73 41.90 -28.04
N ARG A 346 14.76 42.00 -29.37
CA ARG A 346 15.08 43.29 -30.02
C ARG A 346 13.99 44.30 -29.67
N ALA A 347 14.34 45.51 -29.25
CA ALA A 347 13.38 46.48 -28.71
C ALA A 347 12.21 46.75 -29.66
N GLY A 348 10.99 46.78 -29.11
CA GLY A 348 9.76 46.97 -29.88
C GLY A 348 9.33 45.77 -30.75
N THR A 349 9.96 44.61 -30.61
CA THR A 349 9.65 43.39 -31.39
C THR A 349 9.41 42.16 -30.51
N GLN A 350 8.83 41.12 -31.09
CA GLN A 350 8.76 39.79 -30.46
C GLN A 350 9.95 38.89 -30.82
N SER A 351 10.98 39.41 -31.50
CA SER A 351 12.15 38.64 -31.92
C SER A 351 13.09 38.37 -30.74
N VAL A 352 12.97 37.19 -30.14
CA VAL A 352 13.90 36.70 -29.10
C VAL A 352 15.31 36.60 -29.66
N VAL A 353 16.25 37.25 -29.00
CA VAL A 353 17.70 37.24 -29.28
C VAL A 353 18.42 36.27 -28.37
N LYS A 354 17.97 36.14 -27.12
CA LYS A 354 18.52 35.20 -26.14
C LYS A 354 17.46 34.83 -25.10
N GLN A 355 17.46 33.57 -24.68
CA GLN A 355 16.78 33.13 -23.45
C GLN A 355 17.83 32.51 -22.53
N ASP A 356 17.68 32.74 -21.22
CA ASP A 356 18.66 32.30 -20.22
C ASP A 356 17.99 32.17 -18.84
N GLU A 357 18.59 31.43 -17.91
CA GLU A 357 18.13 31.32 -16.52
C GLU A 357 19.29 31.62 -15.55
N SER A 358 18.96 32.04 -14.32
CA SER A 358 19.97 32.42 -13.33
C SER A 358 19.43 32.46 -11.89
N MET A 359 20.35 32.37 -10.92
CA MET A 359 20.11 32.65 -9.51
C MET A 359 20.68 34.02 -9.16
N GLY A 360 19.82 35.01 -8.89
CA GLY A 360 20.21 36.32 -8.39
C GLY A 360 20.84 37.27 -9.41
N THR A 361 21.89 36.86 -10.12
CA THR A 361 22.64 37.74 -11.06
C THR A 361 23.11 37.00 -12.31
N LYS A 362 22.82 37.56 -13.48
CA LYS A 362 23.30 37.08 -14.78
C LYS A 362 24.22 38.09 -15.46
N LEU A 363 25.36 37.62 -15.94
CA LEU A 363 26.24 38.37 -16.84
C LEU A 363 25.90 38.03 -18.30
N LEU A 364 25.85 39.05 -19.13
CA LEU A 364 25.41 38.98 -20.52
C LEU A 364 26.36 39.82 -21.39
N ASN A 365 26.78 39.23 -22.51
CA ASN A 365 27.31 39.95 -23.65
C ASN A 365 26.23 39.88 -24.75
N LEU A 366 25.78 41.04 -25.21
CA LEU A 366 24.84 41.21 -26.31
C LEU A 366 25.49 42.09 -27.39
N PRO A 367 25.19 41.91 -28.69
CA PRO A 367 25.59 42.87 -29.72
C PRO A 367 25.16 44.30 -29.39
N ALA A 368 25.82 45.31 -29.95
CA ALA A 368 25.38 46.69 -29.79
C ALA A 368 23.98 46.91 -30.38
N GLY A 369 23.12 47.62 -29.66
CA GLY A 369 21.73 47.86 -30.04
C GLY A 369 20.78 47.98 -28.83
N THR A 370 19.49 48.12 -29.11
CA THR A 370 18.46 48.30 -28.09
C THR A 370 17.62 47.04 -27.91
N TYR A 371 17.37 46.66 -26.66
CA TYR A 371 16.68 45.43 -26.29
C TYR A 371 15.53 45.69 -25.31
N ASP A 372 14.51 44.82 -25.34
CA ASP A 372 13.54 44.71 -24.26
C ASP A 372 13.82 43.40 -23.49
N LEU A 373 13.77 43.45 -22.16
CA LEU A 373 14.07 42.32 -21.28
C LEU A 373 12.85 41.95 -20.45
N LEU A 374 12.38 40.71 -20.59
CA LEU A 374 11.40 40.10 -19.70
C LEU A 374 12.13 39.28 -18.63
N ILE A 375 11.94 39.64 -17.37
CA ILE A 375 12.45 38.95 -16.20
C ILE A 375 11.27 38.31 -15.47
N GLU A 376 11.32 37.00 -15.26
CA GLU A 376 10.24 36.18 -14.71
C GLU A 376 10.74 35.37 -13.50
N TYR A 377 10.10 35.51 -12.35
CA TYR A 377 10.39 34.70 -11.15
C TYR A 377 9.77 33.31 -11.31
N TYR A 378 10.47 32.44 -12.02
CA TYR A 378 9.95 31.12 -12.43
C TYR A 378 9.61 30.18 -11.26
N ALA A 379 10.17 30.43 -10.07
CA ALA A 379 10.00 29.59 -8.88
C ALA A 379 8.93 30.10 -7.89
N SER A 380 8.15 31.15 -8.23
CA SER A 380 6.87 31.34 -7.53
C SER A 380 5.96 30.14 -7.80
N PRO A 381 5.17 29.64 -6.82
CA PRO A 381 4.15 28.63 -7.09
C PRO A 381 2.95 29.21 -7.87
N GLU A 382 2.75 30.53 -7.86
CA GLU A 382 1.58 31.23 -8.43
C GLU A 382 1.37 30.89 -9.92
N MET A 383 0.12 30.76 -10.36
CA MET A 383 -0.21 30.34 -11.72
C MET A 383 0.31 31.34 -12.77
N SER A 384 0.16 32.64 -12.50
CA SER A 384 0.85 33.70 -13.22
C SER A 384 2.15 34.01 -12.48
N LYS A 385 3.30 33.75 -13.11
CA LYS A 385 4.62 33.98 -12.50
C LYS A 385 4.88 35.50 -12.42
N PRO A 386 5.25 36.04 -11.24
CA PRO A 386 5.60 37.45 -11.12
C PRO A 386 6.70 37.82 -12.14
N SER A 387 6.45 38.87 -12.92
CA SER A 387 7.35 39.27 -14.01
C SER A 387 7.43 40.79 -14.18
N LYS A 388 8.58 41.24 -14.67
CA LYS A 388 8.94 42.64 -14.90
C LYS A 388 9.48 42.79 -16.32
N MET A 389 9.10 43.88 -17.01
CA MET A 389 9.63 44.23 -18.33
C MET A 389 10.49 45.49 -18.23
N LEU A 390 11.78 45.39 -18.56
CA LEU A 390 12.60 46.55 -18.90
C LEU A 390 12.46 46.79 -20.41
N LYS A 391 12.11 48.00 -20.82
CA LYS A 391 12.08 48.38 -22.25
C LYS A 391 13.18 49.37 -22.57
N GLY A 392 13.69 49.33 -23.80
CA GLY A 392 14.67 50.31 -24.28
C GLY A 392 16.06 50.16 -23.62
N VAL A 393 16.46 48.95 -23.26
CA VAL A 393 17.80 48.65 -22.71
C VAL A 393 18.83 48.82 -23.82
N GLU A 394 19.49 49.96 -23.84
CA GLU A 394 20.56 50.28 -24.79
C GLU A 394 21.88 49.61 -24.37
N ILE A 395 22.44 48.83 -25.28
CA ILE A 395 23.74 48.17 -25.15
C ILE A 395 24.69 48.80 -26.16
N ILE A 396 25.80 49.33 -25.64
CA ILE A 396 26.89 49.90 -26.44
C ILE A 396 28.10 48.99 -26.28
N GLU A 397 28.79 48.66 -27.37
CA GLU A 397 29.88 47.67 -27.43
C GLU A 397 30.99 47.92 -26.39
N THR A 398 31.24 49.18 -26.06
CA THR A 398 32.31 49.65 -25.17
C THR A 398 31.87 49.99 -23.74
N THR A 399 30.58 49.88 -23.39
CA THR A 399 30.04 50.32 -22.08
C THR A 399 29.36 49.19 -21.34
N LYS A 400 29.69 49.00 -20.04
CA LYS A 400 29.02 48.01 -19.20
C LYS A 400 27.78 48.61 -18.53
N VAL A 401 26.66 47.92 -18.67
CA VAL A 401 25.34 48.29 -18.14
C VAL A 401 25.04 47.41 -16.91
N GLU A 402 25.12 47.95 -15.70
CA GLU A 402 24.60 47.25 -14.51
C GLU A 402 23.14 47.66 -14.25
N GLN A 403 22.22 46.70 -14.19
CA GLN A 403 20.81 46.91 -13.89
C GLN A 403 20.35 45.93 -12.79
N THR A 404 19.69 46.44 -11.75
CA THR A 404 19.00 45.63 -10.75
C THR A 404 17.49 45.75 -10.95
N VAL A 405 16.78 44.63 -10.87
CA VAL A 405 15.32 44.54 -10.94
C VAL A 405 14.82 44.11 -9.57
N ASN A 406 14.11 45.01 -8.89
CA ASN A 406 13.42 44.69 -7.65
C ASN A 406 12.05 44.09 -7.97
N PHE A 407 11.72 43.00 -7.29
CA PHE A 407 10.43 42.35 -7.31
C PHE A 407 9.66 42.70 -6.04
N ASP A 408 8.45 43.22 -6.21
CA ASP A 408 7.60 43.69 -5.13
C ASP A 408 6.83 42.51 -4.53
N LEU A 409 7.54 41.67 -3.77
CA LEU A 409 7.04 40.41 -3.20
C LEU A 409 7.21 40.41 -1.66
N GLY A 410 6.35 39.65 -0.98
CA GLY A 410 6.56 39.26 0.42
C GLY A 410 7.10 37.84 0.50
N GLN A 411 7.74 37.48 1.62
CA GLN A 411 8.24 36.12 1.86
C GLN A 411 7.30 35.36 2.79
N ALA A 412 6.92 34.14 2.43
CA ALA A 412 6.24 33.19 3.30
C ALA A 412 7.17 32.00 3.59
N ASN A 413 7.30 31.61 4.86
CA ASN A 413 8.08 30.44 5.28
C ASN A 413 7.11 29.34 5.69
N PHE A 414 6.97 28.31 4.86
CA PHE A 414 6.03 27.22 5.08
C PHE A 414 6.70 26.06 5.81
N LEU A 415 6.06 25.57 6.87
CA LEU A 415 6.51 24.42 7.65
C LEU A 415 5.32 23.51 7.98
N ALA A 416 5.44 22.23 7.68
CA ALA A 416 4.49 21.20 8.14
C ALA A 416 5.14 20.38 9.26
N LEU A 417 4.38 20.13 10.34
CA LEU A 417 4.81 19.37 11.52
C LEU A 417 3.87 18.20 11.78
N ASP A 418 4.41 17.05 12.18
CA ASP A 418 3.63 15.90 12.63
C ASP A 418 3.10 16.04 14.06
N ASN A 419 2.46 14.97 14.55
CA ASN A 419 1.90 14.91 15.89
C ASN A 419 2.96 15.02 17.02
N ASP A 420 4.20 14.62 16.74
CA ASP A 420 5.33 14.68 17.68
C ASP A 420 6.10 16.02 17.56
N GLY A 421 5.65 16.91 16.68
CA GLY A 421 6.26 18.21 16.41
C GLY A 421 7.49 18.16 15.48
N ARG A 422 7.73 17.05 14.79
CA ARG A 422 8.82 16.89 13.81
C ARG A 422 8.40 17.43 12.44
N PRO A 423 9.31 18.05 11.66
CA PRO A 423 9.04 18.40 10.26
C PRO A 423 8.63 17.21 9.39
N VAL A 424 7.66 17.42 8.50
CA VAL A 424 7.16 16.43 7.52
C VAL A 424 6.84 17.07 6.18
N ALA A 425 6.85 16.28 5.11
CA ALA A 425 6.49 16.77 3.78
C ALA A 425 4.97 16.94 3.63
N ALA A 426 4.55 17.99 2.94
CA ALA A 426 3.15 18.35 2.73
C ALA A 426 2.94 19.00 1.35
N LYS A 427 1.72 18.87 0.83
CA LYS A 427 1.26 19.52 -0.39
C LYS A 427 0.33 20.67 -0.04
N LEU A 428 0.70 21.88 -0.44
CA LEU A 428 -0.04 23.10 -0.21
C LEU A 428 -0.86 23.50 -1.44
N GLU A 429 -2.10 23.91 -1.22
CA GLU A 429 -2.94 24.64 -2.15
C GLU A 429 -3.10 26.07 -1.62
N ILE A 430 -2.44 27.02 -2.30
CA ILE A 430 -2.35 28.43 -1.92
C ILE A 430 -3.35 29.21 -2.78
N ILE A 431 -4.44 29.68 -2.17
CA ILE A 431 -5.55 30.38 -2.85
C ILE A 431 -5.41 31.89 -2.59
N PRO A 432 -5.15 32.72 -3.62
CA PRO A 432 -5.07 34.17 -3.46
C PRO A 432 -6.46 34.77 -3.22
N LEU A 433 -6.56 35.79 -2.35
CA LEU A 433 -7.80 36.46 -1.97
C LEU A 433 -7.80 37.93 -2.40
N GLY A 434 -8.89 38.34 -3.05
CA GLY A 434 -9.25 39.73 -3.32
C GLY A 434 -10.44 40.21 -2.47
N PRO A 435 -10.99 41.40 -2.75
CA PRO A 435 -12.06 42.01 -1.95
C PRO A 435 -13.34 41.17 -1.83
N ASP A 436 -13.69 40.43 -2.88
CA ASP A 436 -14.94 39.68 -3.00
C ASP A 436 -14.78 38.16 -2.80
N GLY A 437 -13.60 37.71 -2.36
CA GLY A 437 -13.24 36.28 -2.22
C GLY A 437 -12.02 35.88 -3.05
N PRO A 438 -11.88 34.60 -3.46
CA PRO A 438 -10.73 34.13 -4.24
C PRO A 438 -10.49 34.92 -5.53
N SER A 439 -9.29 35.49 -5.69
CA SER A 439 -8.91 36.34 -6.82
C SER A 439 -8.31 35.58 -8.01
N GLY A 440 -8.04 34.27 -7.85
CA GLY A 440 -7.44 33.43 -8.88
C GLY A 440 -7.48 31.93 -8.53
N PRO A 441 -7.01 31.05 -9.43
CA PRO A 441 -6.93 29.62 -9.20
C PRO A 441 -5.91 29.27 -8.09
N PRO A 442 -6.08 28.14 -7.40
CA PRO A 442 -5.10 27.66 -6.41
C PRO A 442 -3.74 27.40 -7.06
N ALA A 443 -2.69 27.91 -6.42
CA ALA A 443 -1.32 27.52 -6.71
C ALA A 443 -0.95 26.27 -5.91
N ILE A 444 -0.33 25.28 -6.55
CA ILE A 444 0.13 24.05 -5.90
C ILE A 444 1.62 24.17 -5.59
N LEU A 445 1.99 23.83 -4.35
CA LEU A 445 3.38 23.77 -3.88
C LEU A 445 3.58 22.55 -2.98
N ASP A 446 4.45 21.64 -3.38
CA ASP A 446 4.94 20.57 -2.51
C ASP A 446 6.11 21.10 -1.66
N ILE A 447 6.05 20.91 -0.34
CA ILE A 447 7.10 21.28 0.62
C ILE A 447 7.71 20.02 1.26
N GLU A 448 9.02 20.05 1.49
CA GLU A 448 9.76 18.97 2.15
C GLU A 448 9.61 19.02 3.68
N ALA A 449 10.25 18.09 4.39
CA ALA A 449 10.35 18.05 5.85
C ALA A 449 11.30 19.13 6.42
N GLN A 450 11.16 20.39 5.96
CA GLN A 450 11.93 21.55 6.40
C GLN A 450 11.19 22.86 6.09
N SER A 451 11.57 23.95 6.77
CA SER A 451 11.01 25.28 6.52
C SER A 451 11.34 25.73 5.10
N THR A 452 10.32 25.84 4.24
CA THR A 452 10.46 26.15 2.82
C THR A 452 10.12 27.63 2.58
N PRO A 453 11.12 28.50 2.27
CA PRO A 453 10.89 29.92 2.01
C PRO A 453 10.45 30.16 0.57
N VAL A 454 9.39 30.94 0.39
CA VAL A 454 8.77 31.23 -0.91
C VAL A 454 8.43 32.72 -1.00
N PHE A 455 8.66 33.34 -2.16
CA PHE A 455 8.18 34.69 -2.42
C PHE A 455 6.81 34.65 -3.11
N LEU A 456 5.89 35.49 -2.66
CA LEU A 456 4.50 35.58 -3.16
C LEU A 456 4.12 37.04 -3.39
N THR A 457 3.10 37.28 -4.21
CA THR A 457 2.59 38.65 -4.40
C THR A 457 1.94 39.19 -3.12
N PRO A 458 2.07 40.50 -2.79
CA PRO A 458 1.55 41.03 -1.53
C PRO A 458 0.01 41.13 -1.50
N GLN A 459 -0.63 40.13 -0.91
CA GLN A 459 -2.08 40.03 -0.69
C GLN A 459 -2.39 39.02 0.44
N SER A 460 -3.67 38.80 0.73
CA SER A 460 -4.11 37.72 1.63
C SER A 460 -4.28 36.39 0.87
N TYR A 461 -4.03 35.28 1.55
CA TYR A 461 -4.22 33.93 1.01
C TYR A 461 -5.02 33.04 1.98
N ASP A 462 -5.90 32.17 1.46
CA ASP A 462 -6.36 30.98 2.18
C ASP A 462 -5.45 29.82 1.75
N ILE A 463 -4.87 29.07 2.69
CA ILE A 463 -3.86 28.04 2.38
C ILE A 463 -4.26 26.70 3.00
N MET A 464 -4.51 25.72 2.13
CA MET A 464 -4.84 24.36 2.53
C MET A 464 -3.61 23.44 2.42
N ALA A 465 -3.17 22.88 3.54
CA ALA A 465 -2.06 21.94 3.61
C ALA A 465 -2.55 20.51 3.79
N ASN A 466 -2.11 19.61 2.91
CA ASN A 466 -2.38 18.18 2.93
C ASN A 466 -1.08 17.41 3.22
N LEU A 467 -1.12 16.31 3.97
CA LEU A 467 0.06 15.47 4.15
C LEU A 467 0.45 14.78 2.82
N ALA A 468 1.75 14.62 2.54
CA ALA A 468 2.21 14.09 1.24
C ALA A 468 2.06 12.57 1.06
N GLU A 469 1.78 11.80 2.12
CA GLU A 469 1.66 10.34 2.06
C GLU A 469 0.29 9.88 1.50
N VAL A 470 0.31 8.88 0.63
CA VAL A 470 -0.85 8.47 -0.18
C VAL A 470 -1.85 7.62 0.62
N THR A 471 -3.04 8.15 0.94
CA THR A 471 -4.28 7.37 1.18
C THR A 471 -5.55 8.27 1.16
N PRO A 472 -6.77 7.72 0.95
CA PRO A 472 -7.95 8.52 0.54
C PRO A 472 -8.63 9.45 1.57
N GLU A 473 -8.24 9.47 2.85
CA GLU A 473 -8.74 10.44 3.84
C GLU A 473 -7.57 11.16 4.53
N GLY A 474 -6.85 11.96 3.74
CA GLY A 474 -5.83 12.88 4.24
C GLY A 474 -6.40 13.88 5.25
N PHE A 475 -5.59 14.23 6.26
CA PHE A 475 -5.89 15.36 7.12
C PHE A 475 -5.49 16.64 6.38
N SER A 476 -6.46 17.53 6.15
CA SER A 476 -6.25 18.84 5.53
C SER A 476 -6.37 19.94 6.59
N ILE A 477 -5.36 20.80 6.68
CA ILE A 477 -5.35 21.99 7.54
C ILE A 477 -5.60 23.20 6.66
N ASN A 478 -6.48 24.13 7.06
CA ASN A 478 -6.79 25.34 6.30
C ASN A 478 -6.48 26.58 7.16
N GLU A 479 -5.38 27.25 6.85
CA GLU A 479 -5.01 28.54 7.44
C GLU A 479 -5.59 29.68 6.60
N LYS A 480 -6.44 30.51 7.21
CA LYS A 480 -7.25 31.51 6.50
C LYS A 480 -6.72 32.92 6.64
N ASN A 481 -6.90 33.72 5.59
CA ASN A 481 -6.48 35.13 5.53
C ASN A 481 -5.00 35.34 5.95
N VAL A 482 -4.12 34.46 5.48
CA VAL A 482 -2.67 34.58 5.62
C VAL A 482 -2.20 35.80 4.81
N ALA A 483 -2.09 36.94 5.47
CA ALA A 483 -1.57 38.17 4.87
C ALA A 483 -0.06 38.05 4.59
N VAL A 484 0.31 38.24 3.31
CA VAL A 484 1.69 38.37 2.86
C VAL A 484 1.94 39.84 2.49
N THR A 485 2.96 40.43 3.11
CA THR A 485 3.25 41.86 3.05
C THR A 485 4.58 42.14 2.36
N LEU A 486 4.65 43.25 1.62
CA LEU A 486 5.80 43.63 0.79
C LEU A 486 7.09 43.76 1.62
N GLY A 487 8.10 42.95 1.30
CA GLY A 487 9.42 43.00 1.94
C GLY A 487 9.48 42.44 3.36
N GLU A 488 8.37 41.95 3.92
CA GLU A 488 8.33 41.26 5.21
C GLU A 488 8.44 39.73 5.04
N SER A 489 8.69 39.02 6.14
CA SER A 489 8.76 37.56 6.19
C SER A 489 7.70 37.00 7.14
N LYS A 490 6.90 36.06 6.66
CA LYS A 490 5.72 35.52 7.35
C LYS A 490 5.86 34.02 7.56
N ASP A 491 6.04 33.60 8.81
CA ASP A 491 6.03 32.18 9.16
C ASP A 491 4.60 31.63 9.17
N VAL A 492 4.42 30.43 8.58
CA VAL A 492 3.16 29.70 8.48
C VAL A 492 3.42 28.23 8.81
N THR A 493 2.92 27.76 9.96
CA THR A 493 3.21 26.41 10.48
C THR A 493 1.95 25.54 10.57
N PHE A 494 1.82 24.57 9.68
CA PHE A 494 0.73 23.60 9.65
C PHE A 494 1.03 22.45 10.61
N ARG A 495 0.19 22.23 11.63
CA ARG A 495 0.39 21.20 12.66
C ARG A 495 -0.57 20.02 12.44
N PHE A 496 -0.08 18.92 11.90
CA PHE A 496 -0.84 17.69 11.60
C PHE A 496 -1.12 16.85 12.87
N GLN A 497 -1.59 17.53 13.92
CA GLN A 497 -1.96 16.96 15.20
C GLN A 497 -3.26 16.15 15.09
N LYS A 498 -3.24 14.95 15.66
CA LYS A 498 -4.40 14.05 15.79
C LYS A 498 -4.86 14.07 17.24
N GLY A 499 -6.14 13.78 17.46
CA GLY A 499 -6.63 13.38 18.79
C GLY A 499 -6.27 11.93 19.08
N SER A 500 -5.94 11.64 20.32
CA SER A 500 -5.67 10.30 20.83
C SER A 500 -6.91 9.77 21.56
N LEU A 501 -7.65 8.88 20.92
CA LEU A 501 -8.82 8.24 21.52
C LEU A 501 -8.38 6.94 22.21
N LEU A 502 -8.32 6.94 23.54
CA LEU A 502 -8.01 5.75 24.34
C LEU A 502 -9.29 4.94 24.57
N LEU A 503 -9.42 3.82 23.85
CA LEU A 503 -10.56 2.90 23.95
C LEU A 503 -10.28 1.81 24.97
N THR A 504 -11.24 1.55 25.86
CA THR A 504 -11.25 0.37 26.75
C THR A 504 -12.62 -0.31 26.70
N GLY A 505 -12.66 -1.63 26.65
CA GLY A 505 -13.91 -2.40 26.64
C GLY A 505 -14.28 -2.84 28.05
N VAL A 506 -15.49 -2.50 28.52
CA VAL A 506 -15.98 -2.89 29.86
C VAL A 506 -17.42 -3.39 29.82
N THR A 507 -17.76 -4.34 30.70
CA THR A 507 -19.14 -4.83 30.86
C THR A 507 -19.98 -3.90 31.75
N THR A 508 -21.28 -4.21 31.89
CA THR A 508 -22.17 -3.62 32.92
C THR A 508 -21.70 -3.87 34.36
N GLN A 509 -20.76 -4.79 34.59
CA GLN A 509 -20.17 -5.11 35.89
C GLN A 509 -18.75 -4.52 36.06
N GLU A 510 -18.34 -3.63 35.14
CA GLU A 510 -17.03 -2.98 35.05
C GLU A 510 -15.83 -3.93 34.85
N GLU A 511 -16.08 -5.19 34.51
CA GLU A 511 -15.05 -6.13 34.07
C GLU A 511 -14.49 -5.71 32.70
N LYS A 512 -13.17 -5.69 32.56
CA LYS A 512 -12.52 -5.37 31.29
C LYS A 512 -12.49 -6.57 30.34
N ILE A 513 -12.91 -6.36 29.09
CA ILE A 513 -12.99 -7.40 28.05
C ILE A 513 -12.26 -6.98 26.76
N SER A 514 -11.81 -7.96 25.98
CA SER A 514 -11.31 -7.72 24.62
C SER A 514 -12.45 -7.39 23.66
N PHE A 515 -12.14 -6.63 22.60
CA PHE A 515 -13.13 -6.21 21.61
C PHE A 515 -12.48 -5.90 20.26
N VAL A 516 -13.28 -5.98 19.19
CA VAL A 516 -12.97 -5.39 17.89
C VAL A 516 -13.74 -4.08 17.70
N TYR A 517 -13.18 -3.14 16.94
CA TYR A 517 -13.78 -1.83 16.69
C TYR A 517 -13.64 -1.40 15.22
N GLN A 518 -14.58 -0.55 14.80
CA GLN A 518 -14.60 0.16 13.52
C GLN A 518 -15.03 1.61 13.77
N VAL A 519 -14.22 2.57 13.31
CA VAL A 519 -14.48 4.01 13.41
C VAL A 519 -14.87 4.55 12.04
N TYR A 520 -16.00 5.25 11.99
CA TYR A 520 -16.56 5.91 10.81
C TYR A 520 -16.59 7.41 11.02
N LYS A 521 -16.42 8.18 9.95
CA LYS A 521 -16.56 9.64 9.99
C LYS A 521 -18.04 10.00 9.89
N ALA A 522 -18.50 11.00 10.65
CA ALA A 522 -19.90 11.41 10.61
C ALA A 522 -20.32 11.77 9.16
N GLY A 523 -21.41 11.17 8.68
CA GLY A 523 -21.87 11.30 7.29
C GLY A 523 -21.20 10.36 6.27
N ARG A 524 -20.28 9.48 6.68
CA ARG A 524 -19.66 8.44 5.83
C ARG A 524 -19.74 7.06 6.52
N PRO A 525 -20.91 6.39 6.53
CA PRO A 525 -21.08 5.08 7.17
C PRO A 525 -20.52 3.92 6.33
N ASP A 526 -20.13 4.17 5.08
CA ASP A 526 -19.83 3.14 4.09
C ASP A 526 -18.38 2.60 4.20
N LEU A 527 -17.47 3.40 4.75
CA LEU A 527 -16.03 3.10 4.82
C LEU A 527 -15.49 3.44 6.23
N PRO A 528 -14.93 2.46 6.98
CA PRO A 528 -14.26 2.75 8.23
C PRO A 528 -12.92 3.44 7.96
N ILE A 529 -12.63 4.49 8.71
CA ILE A 529 -11.35 5.23 8.65
C ILE A 529 -10.28 4.66 9.57
N ALA A 530 -10.68 3.85 10.55
CA ALA A 530 -9.81 3.07 11.43
C ALA A 530 -10.57 1.83 11.92
N ASN A 531 -9.88 0.70 12.03
CA ASN A 531 -10.46 -0.52 12.59
C ASN A 531 -9.35 -1.40 13.20
N GLY A 532 -9.71 -2.24 14.15
CA GLY A 532 -8.74 -3.13 14.80
C GLY A 532 -9.34 -3.99 15.90
N ALA A 533 -8.45 -4.61 16.67
CA ALA A 533 -8.76 -5.39 17.86
C ALA A 533 -7.92 -4.87 19.03
N PHE A 534 -8.51 -4.82 20.22
CA PHE A 534 -7.80 -4.58 21.48
C PHE A 534 -8.13 -5.69 22.47
N ASP A 535 -7.15 -6.01 23.34
CA ASP A 535 -7.38 -6.91 24.47
C ASP A 535 -8.06 -6.16 25.64
N SER A 536 -8.16 -6.80 26.80
CA SER A 536 -8.77 -6.19 27.99
C SER A 536 -7.95 -5.06 28.63
N SER A 537 -6.75 -4.74 28.13
CA SER A 537 -6.03 -3.51 28.50
C SER A 537 -6.55 -2.28 27.75
N GLY A 538 -7.11 -2.47 26.54
CA GLY A 538 -7.54 -1.41 25.63
C GLY A 538 -6.44 -0.95 24.67
N GLY A 539 -6.58 0.27 24.13
CA GLY A 539 -5.55 0.87 23.27
C GLY A 539 -5.95 2.20 22.64
N THR A 540 -4.97 2.89 22.05
CA THR A 540 -5.13 4.23 21.48
C THR A 540 -5.41 4.18 19.99
N VAL A 541 -6.41 4.94 19.54
CA VAL A 541 -6.70 5.20 18.12
C VAL A 541 -6.38 6.67 17.83
N LEU A 542 -5.49 6.93 16.87
CA LEU A 542 -5.14 8.29 16.44
C LEU A 542 -6.10 8.75 15.33
N LEU A 543 -6.96 9.71 15.64
CA LEU A 543 -8.00 10.23 14.74
C LEU A 543 -7.75 11.71 14.43
N PRO A 544 -8.01 12.20 13.20
CA PRO A 544 -8.06 13.64 12.95
C PRO A 544 -9.11 14.33 13.83
N PRO A 545 -9.06 15.67 13.97
CA PRO A 545 -10.16 16.43 14.55
C PRO A 545 -11.45 16.27 13.73
N GLY A 546 -12.59 16.09 14.40
CA GLY A 546 -13.89 15.90 13.74
C GLY A 546 -14.90 15.10 14.58
N THR A 547 -16.02 14.76 13.97
CA THR A 547 -17.10 13.97 14.61
C THR A 547 -17.13 12.56 14.03
N TYR A 548 -17.21 11.56 14.91
CA TYR A 548 -17.07 10.14 14.58
C TYR A 548 -18.21 9.28 15.12
N GLU A 549 -18.36 8.11 14.52
CA GLU A 549 -19.22 7.02 14.99
C GLU A 549 -18.37 5.75 15.14
N ILE A 550 -18.54 5.03 16.25
CA ILE A 550 -17.76 3.82 16.56
C ILE A 550 -18.70 2.65 16.74
N ILE A 551 -18.48 1.58 15.98
CA ILE A 551 -19.09 0.27 16.19
C ILE A 551 -18.05 -0.61 16.87
N ALA A 552 -18.44 -1.28 17.96
CA ALA A 552 -17.56 -2.21 18.67
C ALA A 552 -18.29 -3.50 19.01
N ILE A 553 -17.55 -4.62 19.04
CA ILE A 553 -18.07 -5.97 19.31
C ILE A 553 -17.13 -6.63 20.33
N GLY A 554 -17.66 -7.09 21.46
CA GLY A 554 -16.90 -7.77 22.51
C GLY A 554 -16.50 -9.18 22.10
N THR A 555 -15.25 -9.56 22.37
CA THR A 555 -14.63 -10.80 21.87
C THR A 555 -13.97 -11.66 22.95
N ASP A 556 -14.18 -11.37 24.25
CA ASP A 556 -13.63 -12.21 25.33
C ASP A 556 -14.18 -13.65 25.23
N PRO A 557 -13.33 -14.68 25.08
CA PRO A 557 -13.74 -16.06 24.86
C PRO A 557 -14.41 -16.72 26.09
N LYS A 558 -14.50 -16.02 27.23
CA LYS A 558 -15.32 -16.44 28.38
C LYS A 558 -16.80 -16.11 28.23
N MET A 559 -17.16 -15.16 27.35
CA MET A 559 -18.55 -14.75 27.15
C MET A 559 -19.31 -15.76 26.30
N ALA A 560 -20.56 -16.04 26.66
CA ALA A 560 -21.39 -16.99 25.92
C ALA A 560 -21.81 -16.49 24.54
N ALA A 561 -21.90 -15.17 24.35
CA ALA A 561 -22.17 -14.49 23.08
C ALA A 561 -21.48 -13.12 23.04
N SER A 562 -21.20 -12.60 21.84
CA SER A 562 -20.51 -11.32 21.63
C SER A 562 -21.47 -10.12 21.66
N PRO A 563 -21.40 -9.22 22.67
CA PRO A 563 -22.19 -7.99 22.69
C PRO A 563 -21.70 -6.99 21.64
N ARG A 564 -22.63 -6.29 20.99
CA ARG A 564 -22.34 -5.20 20.03
C ARG A 564 -22.85 -3.87 20.56
N THR A 565 -22.07 -2.82 20.41
CA THR A 565 -22.46 -1.44 20.77
C THR A 565 -22.07 -0.45 19.67
N ARG A 566 -22.72 0.73 19.68
CA ARG A 566 -22.58 1.77 18.66
C ARG A 566 -22.63 3.16 19.31
N ILE A 567 -21.48 3.84 19.37
CA ILE A 567 -21.31 5.18 19.93
C ILE A 567 -21.39 6.18 18.78
N LYS A 568 -22.25 7.20 18.90
CA LYS A 568 -22.45 8.24 17.86
C LYS A 568 -21.93 9.59 18.33
N GLU A 569 -21.76 10.50 17.37
CA GLU A 569 -21.51 11.94 17.62
C GLU A 569 -20.26 12.21 18.48
N LEU A 570 -19.27 11.32 18.39
CA LEU A 570 -18.02 11.44 19.14
C LEU A 570 -17.12 12.53 18.53
N GLU A 571 -17.19 13.72 19.10
CA GLU A 571 -16.24 14.81 18.80
C GLU A 571 -14.83 14.46 19.30
N ILE A 572 -13.82 14.65 18.44
CA ILE A 572 -12.39 14.58 18.72
C ILE A 572 -11.76 15.91 18.34
N LYS A 573 -10.90 16.47 19.20
CA LYS A 573 -10.19 17.75 18.98
C LYS A 573 -8.69 17.55 18.74
N SER A 574 -8.06 18.57 18.16
CA SER A 574 -6.61 18.58 17.91
C SER A 574 -5.82 18.42 19.21
N ALA A 575 -4.92 17.43 19.25
CA ALA A 575 -4.12 17.07 20.43
C ALA A 575 -4.95 16.72 21.70
N GLU A 576 -6.25 16.44 21.59
CA GLU A 576 -7.05 15.93 22.70
C GLU A 576 -6.66 14.47 23.00
N VAL A 577 -6.32 14.15 24.24
CA VAL A 577 -6.34 12.76 24.73
C VAL A 577 -7.71 12.52 25.34
N LYS A 578 -8.52 11.67 24.70
CA LYS A 578 -9.90 11.38 25.09
C LYS A 578 -10.01 9.93 25.52
N GLU A 579 -10.33 9.70 26.79
CA GLU A 579 -10.61 8.35 27.28
C GLU A 579 -12.09 8.02 27.04
N LEU A 580 -12.35 6.85 26.43
CA LEU A 580 -13.70 6.39 26.13
C LEU A 580 -13.86 4.92 26.54
N PRO A 581 -14.42 4.64 27.74
CA PRO A 581 -14.83 3.30 28.11
C PRO A 581 -16.06 2.88 27.30
N ILE A 582 -15.84 2.00 26.33
CA ILE A 582 -16.89 1.34 25.56
C ILE A 582 -17.61 0.38 26.49
N ARG A 583 -18.78 0.80 26.99
CA ARG A 583 -19.66 -0.04 27.81
C ARG A 583 -20.44 -1.00 26.91
N PHE A 584 -20.24 -2.29 27.15
CA PHE A 584 -21.00 -3.38 26.54
C PHE A 584 -22.11 -3.80 27.50
N GLU A 585 -23.36 -3.65 27.06
CA GLU A 585 -24.50 -4.09 27.86
C GLU A 585 -24.57 -5.61 27.88
N MET A 586 -24.63 -6.17 29.09
CA MET A 586 -24.82 -7.59 29.36
C MET A 586 -25.95 -7.74 30.37
N GLY A 587 -26.95 -8.54 30.02
CA GLY A 587 -27.94 -9.07 30.95
C GLY A 587 -27.54 -10.45 31.47
N THR A 588 -28.37 -11.01 32.35
CA THR A 588 -28.12 -12.32 32.97
C THR A 588 -29.34 -13.21 32.83
N LEU A 589 -29.16 -14.36 32.20
CA LEU A 589 -30.17 -15.42 32.10
C LEU A 589 -29.82 -16.54 33.09
N LYS A 590 -30.65 -16.72 34.10
CA LYS A 590 -30.62 -17.86 35.02
C LYS A 590 -31.57 -18.93 34.49
N ILE A 591 -31.04 -20.05 34.03
CA ILE A 591 -31.83 -21.11 33.36
C ILE A 591 -31.74 -22.45 34.08
N SER A 592 -32.87 -23.14 34.23
CA SER A 592 -32.95 -24.46 34.87
C SER A 592 -34.04 -25.34 34.27
N ALA A 593 -33.95 -26.66 34.46
CA ALA A 593 -34.93 -27.64 34.03
C ALA A 593 -35.52 -28.39 35.23
N VAL A 594 -36.84 -28.61 35.22
CA VAL A 594 -37.55 -29.38 36.25
C VAL A 594 -38.52 -30.38 35.63
N ASP A 595 -38.86 -31.46 36.34
CA ASP A 595 -39.92 -32.40 35.93
C ASP A 595 -41.33 -31.88 36.27
N GLY A 596 -42.37 -32.65 35.89
CA GLY A 596 -43.77 -32.33 36.19
C GLY A 596 -44.09 -32.07 37.68
N LYS A 597 -43.24 -32.54 38.60
CA LYS A 597 -43.36 -32.38 40.07
C LYS A 597 -42.40 -31.33 40.63
N ASP A 598 -41.80 -30.52 39.76
CA ASP A 598 -40.86 -29.44 40.10
C ASP A 598 -39.53 -29.91 40.71
N ASN A 599 -39.17 -31.20 40.55
CA ASN A 599 -37.82 -31.67 40.87
C ASN A 599 -36.85 -31.22 39.78
N LYS A 600 -35.67 -30.72 40.17
CA LYS A 600 -34.55 -30.46 39.24
C LYS A 600 -34.20 -31.70 38.42
N ILE A 601 -33.95 -31.53 37.13
CA ILE A 601 -33.45 -32.59 36.24
C ILE A 601 -32.25 -32.10 35.40
N PRO A 602 -31.31 -32.98 35.04
CA PRO A 602 -30.20 -32.60 34.18
C PRO A 602 -30.68 -32.31 32.75
N ALA A 603 -30.13 -31.26 32.15
CA ALA A 603 -30.54 -30.77 30.82
C ALA A 603 -29.41 -30.04 30.09
N GLU A 604 -29.46 -30.06 28.76
CA GLU A 604 -28.70 -29.17 27.87
C GLU A 604 -29.64 -28.10 27.30
N PHE A 605 -29.18 -26.85 27.26
CA PHE A 605 -29.92 -25.70 26.75
C PHE A 605 -29.17 -25.11 25.55
N THR A 606 -29.86 -24.97 24.42
CA THR A 606 -29.37 -24.23 23.24
C THR A 606 -30.16 -22.93 23.13
N ILE A 607 -29.46 -21.80 23.15
CA ILE A 607 -30.04 -20.46 23.07
C ILE A 607 -29.78 -19.90 21.67
N ARG A 608 -30.83 -19.35 21.04
CA ARG A 608 -30.81 -18.78 19.69
C ARG A 608 -31.33 -17.36 19.70
N GLU A 609 -30.77 -16.51 18.86
CA GLU A 609 -31.34 -15.20 18.57
C GLU A 609 -32.56 -15.36 17.65
N LYS A 610 -33.65 -14.65 17.99
CA LYS A 610 -34.96 -14.82 17.35
C LYS A 610 -34.97 -14.52 15.85
N GLU A 611 -34.07 -13.67 15.37
CA GLU A 611 -34.00 -13.27 13.96
C GLU A 611 -33.05 -14.15 13.13
N ASP A 612 -32.00 -14.72 13.73
CA ASP A 612 -30.93 -15.43 12.99
C ASP A 612 -31.04 -16.97 13.07
N SER A 613 -31.79 -17.53 14.04
CA SER A 613 -31.91 -18.98 14.30
C SER A 613 -30.61 -19.74 14.61
N THR A 614 -29.45 -19.09 14.53
CA THR A 614 -28.15 -19.65 14.92
C THR A 614 -28.09 -19.84 16.44
N ALA A 615 -27.34 -20.85 16.88
CA ALA A 615 -27.11 -21.10 18.31
C ALA A 615 -26.03 -20.15 18.82
N ILE A 616 -26.44 -19.01 19.38
CA ILE A 616 -25.52 -18.02 19.94
C ILE A 616 -24.82 -18.51 21.21
N ALA A 617 -25.47 -19.37 21.99
CA ALA A 617 -24.94 -19.90 23.25
C ALA A 617 -25.47 -21.30 23.57
N LYS A 618 -24.70 -22.04 24.38
CA LYS A 618 -25.11 -23.32 24.97
C LYS A 618 -24.79 -23.36 26.46
N ALA A 619 -25.65 -24.04 27.23
CA ALA A 619 -25.45 -24.36 28.64
C ALA A 619 -25.79 -25.83 28.91
N ARG A 620 -25.19 -26.42 29.94
CA ARG A 620 -25.45 -27.80 30.36
C ARG A 620 -25.43 -27.88 31.88
N SER A 621 -26.43 -28.54 32.45
CA SER A 621 -26.52 -28.81 33.88
C SER A 621 -26.64 -30.30 34.11
N GLU A 622 -25.67 -30.90 34.79
CA GLU A 622 -25.61 -32.34 35.06
C GLU A 622 -26.18 -32.72 36.44
N SER A 623 -26.32 -31.74 37.35
CA SER A 623 -27.06 -31.88 38.61
C SER A 623 -28.51 -31.39 38.53
N GLY A 624 -28.87 -30.67 37.45
CA GLY A 624 -30.14 -29.94 37.33
C GLY A 624 -30.16 -28.60 38.09
N ASP A 625 -29.04 -28.15 38.64
CA ASP A 625 -28.91 -26.80 39.21
C ASP A 625 -29.01 -25.71 38.13
N PRO A 626 -29.49 -24.50 38.48
CA PRO A 626 -29.58 -23.40 37.52
C PRO A 626 -28.22 -22.94 37.01
N VAL A 627 -28.09 -22.83 35.69
CA VAL A 627 -26.92 -22.25 35.03
C VAL A 627 -27.13 -20.74 34.87
N MET A 628 -26.08 -19.96 35.11
CA MET A 628 -26.05 -18.52 34.86
C MET A 628 -25.36 -18.24 33.53
N LEU A 629 -26.01 -17.51 32.63
CA LEU A 629 -25.47 -17.09 31.34
C LEU A 629 -25.46 -15.56 31.25
N SER A 630 -24.30 -14.98 30.94
CA SER A 630 -24.19 -13.58 30.53
C SER A 630 -24.43 -13.49 29.03
N LEU A 631 -25.49 -12.79 28.64
CA LEU A 631 -25.91 -12.58 27.25
C LEU A 631 -26.16 -11.08 27.02
N PRO A 632 -26.09 -10.57 25.78
CA PRO A 632 -26.58 -9.23 25.46
C PRO A 632 -28.06 -9.08 25.84
N PRO A 633 -28.56 -7.85 26.07
CA PRO A 633 -30.00 -7.61 26.20
C PRO A 633 -30.70 -7.90 24.86
N GLY A 634 -31.79 -8.65 24.89
CA GLY A 634 -32.43 -9.13 23.67
C GLY A 634 -33.57 -10.12 23.92
N THR A 635 -34.10 -10.68 22.84
CA THR A 635 -35.19 -11.67 22.84
C THR A 635 -34.70 -12.97 22.23
N TYR A 636 -34.73 -14.05 23.03
CA TYR A 636 -34.10 -15.32 22.67
C TYR A 636 -35.09 -16.48 22.65
N ASP A 637 -34.88 -17.40 21.71
CA ASP A 637 -35.57 -18.68 21.65
C ASP A 637 -34.65 -19.77 22.21
N ILE A 638 -35.18 -20.60 23.11
CA ILE A 638 -34.40 -21.57 23.89
C ILE A 638 -34.96 -22.96 23.67
N VAL A 639 -34.09 -23.92 23.36
CA VAL A 639 -34.45 -25.35 23.34
C VAL A 639 -33.73 -26.05 24.49
N ALA A 640 -34.50 -26.55 25.45
CA ALA A 640 -34.01 -27.45 26.49
C ALA A 640 -34.12 -28.90 26.03
N VAL A 641 -33.12 -29.72 26.30
CA VAL A 641 -33.09 -31.16 26.02
C VAL A 641 -32.83 -31.91 27.33
N SER A 642 -33.70 -32.86 27.68
CA SER A 642 -33.56 -33.65 28.91
C SER A 642 -32.41 -34.64 28.80
N LEU A 643 -31.44 -34.56 29.72
CA LEU A 643 -30.34 -35.52 29.83
C LEU A 643 -30.71 -36.74 30.70
N LYS A 644 -31.91 -36.76 31.28
CA LYS A 644 -32.45 -37.87 32.09
C LYS A 644 -32.83 -39.10 31.25
N SER A 645 -33.07 -38.92 29.94
CA SER A 645 -33.35 -40.01 29.00
C SER A 645 -32.07 -40.51 28.32
N GLU A 646 -31.93 -41.82 28.23
CA GLU A 646 -30.92 -42.51 27.39
C GLU A 646 -31.45 -42.83 25.98
N LEU A 647 -32.76 -42.68 25.74
CA LEU A 647 -33.39 -42.85 24.43
C LEU A 647 -33.22 -41.60 23.55
N GLU A 648 -33.04 -41.81 22.25
CA GLU A 648 -32.85 -40.76 21.25
C GLU A 648 -34.01 -40.73 20.21
N PRO A 649 -34.28 -39.57 19.57
CA PRO A 649 -33.91 -38.25 20.06
C PRO A 649 -34.51 -38.00 21.46
N ARG A 650 -33.74 -37.36 22.34
CA ARG A 650 -34.17 -37.07 23.72
C ARG A 650 -35.37 -36.12 23.77
N PRO A 651 -36.23 -36.23 24.80
CA PRO A 651 -37.30 -35.26 25.03
C PRO A 651 -36.76 -33.83 25.11
N SER A 652 -37.39 -32.92 24.38
CA SER A 652 -36.99 -31.51 24.34
C SER A 652 -38.20 -30.58 24.44
N VAL A 653 -37.96 -29.37 24.97
CA VAL A 653 -38.97 -28.34 25.20
C VAL A 653 -38.45 -27.02 24.62
N PRO A 654 -39.06 -26.49 23.54
CA PRO A 654 -38.80 -25.13 23.07
C PRO A 654 -39.56 -24.11 23.93
N VAL A 655 -38.90 -22.99 24.22
CA VAL A 655 -39.47 -21.80 24.88
C VAL A 655 -39.09 -20.60 24.03
N GLN A 656 -40.07 -19.84 23.56
CA GLN A 656 -39.85 -18.71 22.65
C GLN A 656 -40.00 -17.36 23.35
N ASN A 657 -39.35 -16.33 22.81
CA ASN A 657 -39.45 -14.94 23.27
C ASN A 657 -38.99 -14.71 24.73
N VAL A 658 -37.90 -15.35 25.16
CA VAL A 658 -37.30 -15.10 26.48
C VAL A 658 -36.54 -13.78 26.44
N GLU A 659 -37.08 -12.75 27.10
CA GLU A 659 -36.46 -11.43 27.21
C GLU A 659 -35.36 -11.41 28.27
N VAL A 660 -34.14 -11.01 27.88
CA VAL A 660 -33.00 -10.79 28.78
C VAL A 660 -32.75 -9.30 28.92
N ALA A 661 -32.75 -8.79 30.15
CA ALA A 661 -32.58 -7.38 30.47
C ALA A 661 -31.20 -7.09 31.09
N ALA A 662 -30.64 -5.91 30.80
CA ALA A 662 -29.32 -5.49 31.29
C ALA A 662 -29.20 -5.33 32.82
N THR A 663 -30.31 -5.06 33.52
CA THR A 663 -30.31 -4.56 34.91
C THR A 663 -30.86 -5.55 35.95
N LYS A 664 -31.53 -6.62 35.52
CA LYS A 664 -32.12 -7.63 36.40
C LYS A 664 -31.93 -9.02 35.77
N PRO A 665 -31.49 -10.03 36.53
CA PRO A 665 -31.46 -11.40 36.03
C PRO A 665 -32.87 -11.88 35.62
N THR A 666 -33.00 -12.34 34.38
CA THR A 666 -34.16 -13.10 33.90
C THR A 666 -34.01 -14.53 34.41
N GLU A 667 -35.04 -15.04 35.10
CA GLU A 667 -35.08 -16.43 35.57
C GLU A 667 -36.06 -17.25 34.73
N GLN A 668 -35.53 -18.25 34.02
CA GLN A 668 -36.28 -19.16 33.16
C GLN A 668 -36.21 -20.59 33.71
N VAL A 669 -37.32 -21.06 34.27
CA VAL A 669 -37.51 -22.47 34.62
C VAL A 669 -38.23 -23.15 33.46
N ILE A 670 -37.68 -24.25 32.94
CA ILE A 670 -38.26 -25.00 31.82
C ILE A 670 -38.78 -26.33 32.36
N LYS A 671 -40.12 -26.48 32.37
CA LYS A 671 -40.80 -27.62 32.96
C LYS A 671 -41.04 -28.72 31.93
N PHE A 672 -40.39 -29.86 32.13
CA PHE A 672 -40.58 -31.08 31.37
C PHE A 672 -41.85 -31.80 31.86
N ILE A 673 -42.97 -31.29 31.37
CA ILE A 673 -44.30 -31.90 31.44
C ILE A 673 -44.28 -33.11 30.51
N LEU A 674 -44.15 -34.31 31.09
CA LEU A 674 -44.04 -35.58 30.35
C LEU A 674 -45.01 -36.61 30.94
N GLY A 675 -45.56 -37.47 30.08
CA GLY A 675 -46.26 -38.70 30.44
C GLY A 675 -45.46 -39.93 30.00
N THR A 676 -45.68 -41.06 30.66
CA THR A 676 -44.83 -42.26 30.53
C THR A 676 -45.54 -43.37 29.75
N LEU A 677 -45.24 -43.49 28.46
CA LEU A 677 -45.72 -44.58 27.62
C LEU A 677 -44.82 -45.81 27.80
N LYS A 678 -45.40 -46.94 28.23
CA LYS A 678 -44.69 -48.22 28.32
C LYS A 678 -45.12 -49.18 27.21
N LEU A 679 -44.16 -49.82 26.56
CA LEU A 679 -44.39 -50.76 25.46
C LEU A 679 -43.63 -52.07 25.67
N ARG A 680 -44.23 -53.21 25.28
CA ARG A 680 -43.60 -54.54 25.29
C ARG A 680 -44.14 -55.42 24.16
N GLY A 681 -43.30 -56.26 23.58
CA GLY A 681 -43.69 -57.27 22.59
C GLY A 681 -43.91 -58.64 23.23
N ARG A 682 -44.97 -59.35 22.84
CA ARG A 682 -45.29 -60.72 23.31
C ARG A 682 -45.82 -61.56 22.15
N ASN A 683 -45.56 -62.86 22.17
CA ASN A 683 -46.18 -63.78 21.21
C ASN A 683 -47.57 -64.29 21.71
N ALA A 684 -48.28 -65.02 20.87
CA ALA A 684 -49.57 -65.67 21.17
C ALA A 684 -49.60 -66.62 22.39
N LYS A 685 -48.45 -66.92 23.01
CA LYS A 685 -48.35 -67.69 24.26
C LYS A 685 -48.06 -66.81 25.48
N GLU A 686 -48.27 -65.49 25.35
CA GLU A 686 -47.97 -64.46 26.34
C GLU A 686 -46.49 -64.31 26.74
N ILE A 687 -45.59 -65.01 26.07
CA ILE A 687 -44.15 -64.97 26.33
C ILE A 687 -43.59 -63.67 25.73
N PRO A 688 -42.86 -62.84 26.49
CA PRO A 688 -42.22 -61.64 25.93
C PRO A 688 -41.13 -61.99 24.90
N ILE A 689 -41.11 -61.24 23.80
CA ILE A 689 -40.17 -61.45 22.68
C ILE A 689 -39.38 -60.17 22.40
N LYS A 690 -38.23 -60.31 21.72
CA LYS A 690 -37.29 -59.20 21.53
C LYS A 690 -37.78 -58.25 20.43
N THR A 691 -38.54 -57.24 20.83
CA THR A 691 -39.18 -56.28 19.95
C THR A 691 -38.42 -54.94 19.94
N GLN A 692 -38.26 -54.37 18.75
CA GLN A 692 -37.80 -52.99 18.56
C GLN A 692 -39.02 -52.06 18.49
N PHE A 693 -38.94 -50.90 19.14
CA PHE A 693 -39.99 -49.89 19.13
C PHE A 693 -39.49 -48.56 18.55
N THR A 694 -40.25 -48.01 17.61
CA THR A 694 -40.08 -46.64 17.09
C THR A 694 -41.39 -45.88 17.29
N ILE A 695 -41.33 -44.74 17.97
CA ILE A 695 -42.46 -43.86 18.25
C ILE A 695 -42.52 -42.75 17.19
N TYR A 696 -43.70 -42.54 16.65
CA TYR A 696 -44.04 -41.49 15.69
C TYR A 696 -45.09 -40.57 16.29
N ARG A 697 -45.08 -39.28 15.93
CA ARG A 697 -46.24 -38.40 16.17
C ARG A 697 -47.42 -38.91 15.34
N ALA A 698 -48.60 -39.08 15.94
CA ALA A 698 -49.70 -39.79 15.31
C ALA A 698 -50.08 -39.22 13.93
N ALA A 699 -50.37 -40.12 12.98
CA ALA A 699 -50.64 -39.79 11.57
C ALA A 699 -49.51 -39.00 10.85
N SER A 700 -48.25 -39.17 11.26
CA SER A 700 -47.08 -38.59 10.59
C SER A 700 -45.86 -39.51 10.60
N ASP A 701 -44.90 -39.27 9.70
CA ASP A 701 -43.62 -40.00 9.64
C ASP A 701 -42.54 -39.41 10.58
N GLU A 702 -42.91 -38.44 11.43
CA GLU A 702 -41.99 -37.78 12.37
C GLU A 702 -41.65 -38.72 13.54
N VAL A 703 -40.44 -39.29 13.51
CA VAL A 703 -39.90 -40.12 14.61
C VAL A 703 -39.62 -39.26 15.84
N VAL A 704 -40.34 -39.54 16.93
CA VAL A 704 -40.28 -38.82 18.21
C VAL A 704 -39.29 -39.47 19.18
N SER A 705 -39.13 -40.79 19.13
CA SER A 705 -38.15 -41.54 19.92
C SER A 705 -38.00 -42.95 19.37
N ASN A 706 -36.84 -43.59 19.51
CA ASN A 706 -36.69 -45.03 19.30
C ASN A 706 -36.00 -45.73 20.48
N ALA A 707 -36.16 -47.04 20.56
CA ALA A 707 -35.57 -47.85 21.61
C ALA A 707 -34.77 -49.04 21.05
N PRO A 708 -33.68 -49.46 21.72
CA PRO A 708 -32.97 -50.68 21.37
C PRO A 708 -33.89 -51.91 21.58
N PRO A 709 -33.75 -52.98 20.79
CA PRO A 709 -34.70 -54.09 20.84
C PRO A 709 -34.56 -54.90 22.14
N THR A 710 -35.66 -55.12 22.86
CA THR A 710 -35.70 -55.79 24.17
C THR A 710 -36.93 -56.68 24.32
N SER A 711 -36.88 -57.63 25.27
CA SER A 711 -38.03 -58.45 25.68
C SER A 711 -38.76 -57.88 26.90
N ASP A 712 -38.17 -56.91 27.59
CA ASP A 712 -38.77 -56.25 28.75
C ASP A 712 -39.65 -55.04 28.36
N TRP A 713 -40.25 -54.39 29.34
CA TRP A 713 -40.96 -53.13 29.12
C TRP A 713 -39.98 -52.01 28.77
N VAL A 714 -40.10 -51.46 27.56
CA VAL A 714 -39.52 -50.15 27.21
C VAL A 714 -40.35 -49.07 27.87
N VAL A 715 -39.69 -48.00 28.34
CA VAL A 715 -40.31 -46.84 28.97
C VAL A 715 -39.93 -45.59 28.19
N PHE A 716 -40.91 -44.93 27.58
CA PHE A 716 -40.76 -43.66 26.87
C PHE A 716 -41.42 -42.54 27.68
N ASP A 717 -40.63 -41.59 28.19
CA ASP A 717 -41.16 -40.35 28.77
C ASP A 717 -41.33 -39.31 27.63
N LEU A 718 -42.58 -39.06 27.25
CA LEU A 718 -42.98 -38.27 26.07
C LEU A 718 -43.81 -37.05 26.48
N ALA A 719 -43.85 -36.02 25.65
CA ALA A 719 -44.78 -34.89 25.87
C ALA A 719 -46.25 -35.36 25.80
N PRO A 720 -47.21 -34.65 26.43
CA PRO A 720 -48.63 -34.93 26.27
C PRO A 720 -49.05 -34.83 24.79
N GLY A 721 -49.75 -35.84 24.28
CA GLY A 721 -50.05 -35.95 22.86
C GLY A 721 -50.68 -37.29 22.48
N VAL A 722 -50.74 -37.54 21.17
CA VAL A 722 -51.16 -38.82 20.59
C VAL A 722 -50.03 -39.30 19.67
N TYR A 723 -49.67 -40.57 19.80
CA TYR A 723 -48.52 -41.17 19.15
C TYR A 723 -48.89 -42.49 18.47
N ASP A 724 -48.16 -42.85 17.43
CA ASP A 724 -48.20 -44.18 16.83
C ASP A 724 -46.89 -44.89 17.15
N ALA A 725 -46.93 -46.17 17.52
CA ALA A 725 -45.73 -46.96 17.76
C ALA A 725 -45.63 -48.13 16.78
N LEU A 726 -44.54 -48.16 16.02
CA LEU A 726 -44.15 -49.31 15.22
C LEU A 726 -43.37 -50.28 16.10
N ALA A 727 -43.90 -51.49 16.23
CA ALA A 727 -43.30 -52.59 16.97
C ALA A 727 -42.82 -53.66 15.98
N ILE A 728 -41.52 -53.96 15.94
CA ILE A 728 -40.95 -54.98 15.03
C ILE A 728 -40.40 -56.14 15.87
N ASP A 729 -40.86 -57.37 15.63
CA ASP A 729 -40.20 -58.55 16.20
C ASP A 729 -38.89 -58.80 15.45
N ILE A 730 -37.76 -58.54 16.10
CA ILE A 730 -36.45 -58.81 15.51
C ILE A 730 -36.00 -60.26 15.74
N ALA A 731 -36.65 -61.01 16.63
CA ALA A 731 -36.28 -62.38 16.99
C ALA A 731 -36.79 -63.43 16.00
N SER A 732 -37.89 -63.17 15.26
CA SER A 732 -38.39 -64.10 14.25
C SER A 732 -37.32 -64.53 13.23
N ALA A 733 -37.32 -65.81 12.87
CA ALA A 733 -36.47 -66.39 11.83
C ALA A 733 -36.98 -66.14 10.40
N THR A 734 -38.14 -65.50 10.23
CA THR A 734 -38.71 -65.17 8.92
C THR A 734 -37.88 -64.12 8.19
N GLY A 735 -37.78 -64.24 6.85
CA GLY A 735 -37.03 -63.29 6.01
C GLY A 735 -37.67 -61.89 5.93
N THR A 736 -38.96 -61.80 6.21
CA THR A 736 -39.72 -60.57 6.46
C THR A 736 -40.03 -60.53 7.96
N LYS A 737 -39.63 -59.46 8.66
CA LYS A 737 -39.82 -59.36 10.12
C LYS A 737 -41.26 -58.94 10.45
N PRO A 738 -42.00 -59.67 11.31
CA PRO A 738 -43.35 -59.28 11.70
C PRO A 738 -43.37 -57.89 12.35
N MET A 739 -44.36 -57.07 11.97
CA MET A 739 -44.51 -55.72 12.50
C MET A 739 -45.96 -55.41 12.88
N ILE A 740 -46.13 -54.68 13.97
CA ILE A 740 -47.44 -54.25 14.49
C ILE A 740 -47.41 -52.73 14.64
N TRP A 741 -48.47 -52.07 14.19
CA TRP A 741 -48.71 -50.66 14.45
C TRP A 741 -49.70 -50.51 15.61
N LEU A 742 -49.22 -50.02 16.74
CA LEU A 742 -50.06 -49.56 17.83
C LEU A 742 -50.42 -48.09 17.54
N ARG A 743 -51.67 -47.81 17.18
CA ARG A 743 -52.15 -46.48 16.79
C ARG A 743 -52.82 -45.73 17.95
N ASP A 744 -52.90 -44.41 17.81
CA ASP A 744 -53.67 -43.52 18.70
C ASP A 744 -53.27 -43.61 20.19
N LEU A 745 -51.99 -43.89 20.47
CA LEU A 745 -51.45 -44.04 21.82
C LEU A 745 -51.43 -42.68 22.54
N LYS A 746 -52.46 -42.44 23.34
CA LYS A 746 -52.58 -41.22 24.12
C LYS A 746 -51.59 -41.20 25.28
N VAL A 747 -50.83 -40.11 25.35
CA VAL A 747 -49.95 -39.75 26.47
C VAL A 747 -50.52 -38.50 27.13
N GLU A 748 -50.71 -38.56 28.45
CA GLU A 748 -51.24 -37.45 29.24
C GLU A 748 -50.24 -37.08 30.35
N ASP A 749 -50.18 -35.79 30.70
CA ASP A 749 -49.28 -35.25 31.71
C ASP A 749 -49.26 -36.06 33.02
N GLY A 750 -48.07 -36.46 33.46
CA GLY A 750 -47.82 -37.16 34.72
C GLY A 750 -48.43 -38.56 34.84
N LYS A 751 -49.16 -39.03 33.82
CA LYS A 751 -49.78 -40.37 33.79
C LYS A 751 -48.87 -41.35 33.06
N SER A 752 -48.98 -42.62 33.43
CA SER A 752 -48.38 -43.71 32.67
C SER A 752 -49.47 -44.52 31.97
N SER A 753 -49.30 -44.76 30.68
CA SER A 753 -50.08 -45.73 29.91
C SER A 753 -49.19 -46.92 29.55
N SER A 754 -49.78 -48.07 29.22
CA SER A 754 -49.03 -49.30 28.98
C SER A 754 -49.76 -50.16 27.95
N HIS A 755 -49.08 -50.49 26.85
CA HIS A 755 -49.66 -51.21 25.71
C HIS A 755 -48.71 -52.32 25.25
N GLU A 756 -49.25 -53.41 24.71
CA GLU A 756 -48.46 -54.56 24.28
C GLU A 756 -48.70 -54.85 22.79
N ALA A 757 -47.61 -55.08 22.06
CA ALA A 757 -47.65 -55.59 20.70
C ALA A 757 -47.73 -57.13 20.78
N ILE A 758 -48.92 -57.68 20.50
CA ILE A 758 -49.18 -59.12 20.60
C ILE A 758 -49.06 -59.74 19.20
N TYR A 759 -47.97 -60.48 18.98
CA TYR A 759 -47.67 -61.15 17.72
C TYR A 759 -48.39 -62.50 17.66
N THR A 760 -49.42 -62.53 16.83
CA THR A 760 -50.32 -63.66 16.60
C THR A 760 -50.10 -64.25 15.20
N THR A 761 -50.18 -65.58 15.09
CA THR A 761 -50.10 -66.29 13.81
C THR A 761 -51.46 -66.90 13.49
N GLY A 762 -51.87 -66.78 12.23
CA GLY A 762 -53.00 -67.52 11.69
C GLY A 762 -52.64 -68.99 11.45
N LYS A 763 -53.65 -69.81 11.14
CA LYS A 763 -53.47 -71.22 10.79
C LYS A 763 -54.22 -71.58 9.52
N LEU A 764 -53.47 -71.96 8.50
CA LEU A 764 -54.04 -72.50 7.28
C LEU A 764 -54.16 -74.03 7.41
N LYS A 765 -55.40 -74.54 7.44
CA LYS A 765 -55.69 -75.97 7.37
C LYS A 765 -56.04 -76.35 5.93
N ILE A 766 -55.46 -77.43 5.41
CA ILE A 766 -55.62 -77.85 4.01
C ILE A 766 -55.98 -79.34 3.93
N ILE A 767 -56.98 -79.70 3.13
CA ILE A 767 -57.29 -81.10 2.80
C ILE A 767 -57.79 -81.26 1.35
N GLY A 768 -57.28 -82.25 0.63
CA GLY A 768 -57.71 -82.58 -0.73
C GLY A 768 -58.97 -83.42 -0.77
N ARG A 769 -59.94 -83.07 -1.63
CA ARG A 769 -61.14 -83.91 -1.87
C ARG A 769 -61.52 -83.97 -3.35
N GLY A 770 -61.69 -85.17 -3.87
CA GLY A 770 -62.01 -85.45 -5.27
C GLY A 770 -63.44 -85.93 -5.50
N PRO A 771 -63.68 -86.67 -6.59
CA PRO A 771 -64.98 -87.25 -6.93
C PRO A 771 -65.63 -88.00 -5.77
N ASN A 772 -66.94 -87.82 -5.62
CA ASN A 772 -67.75 -88.36 -4.52
C ASN A 772 -67.25 -87.97 -3.11
N ASN A 773 -66.55 -86.83 -2.98
CA ASN A 773 -66.09 -86.25 -1.71
C ASN A 773 -65.07 -87.13 -0.94
N LYS A 774 -64.45 -88.11 -1.61
CA LYS A 774 -63.31 -88.88 -1.09
C LYS A 774 -62.10 -87.97 -0.87
N ILE A 775 -61.29 -88.29 0.14
CA ILE A 775 -60.01 -87.62 0.38
C ILE A 775 -59.01 -88.04 -0.71
N ILE A 776 -58.17 -87.10 -1.15
CA ILE A 776 -57.16 -87.30 -2.20
C ILE A 776 -55.88 -86.51 -1.87
N THR A 777 -54.73 -87.02 -2.33
CA THR A 777 -53.44 -86.34 -2.22
C THR A 777 -53.31 -85.25 -3.29
N CYS A 778 -53.48 -83.98 -2.90
CA CYS A 778 -53.23 -82.82 -3.76
C CYS A 778 -51.85 -82.23 -3.47
N LYS A 779 -51.08 -81.88 -4.51
CA LYS A 779 -49.87 -81.05 -4.37
C LYS A 779 -50.29 -79.58 -4.29
N PHE A 780 -49.75 -78.81 -3.35
CA PHE A 780 -50.08 -77.39 -3.21
C PHE A 780 -48.84 -76.52 -2.96
N LYS A 781 -48.99 -75.22 -3.25
CA LYS A 781 -48.04 -74.13 -2.98
C LYS A 781 -48.82 -72.89 -2.53
N VAL A 782 -48.29 -72.16 -1.56
CA VAL A 782 -48.87 -70.91 -1.03
C VAL A 782 -47.87 -69.78 -1.24
N PHE A 783 -48.36 -68.69 -1.83
CA PHE A 783 -47.62 -67.48 -2.18
C PHE A 783 -48.20 -66.27 -1.46
N GLU A 784 -47.39 -65.25 -1.20
CA GLU A 784 -47.84 -63.94 -0.69
C GLU A 784 -48.65 -63.22 -1.78
N TYR A 785 -49.77 -62.59 -1.42
CA TYR A 785 -50.62 -61.92 -2.42
C TYR A 785 -49.90 -60.70 -3.03
N GLY A 786 -49.49 -60.83 -4.29
CA GLY A 786 -48.73 -59.80 -5.01
C GLY A 786 -47.21 -60.04 -5.09
N ALA A 787 -46.70 -61.18 -4.61
CA ALA A 787 -45.30 -61.56 -4.78
C ALA A 787 -45.13 -63.01 -5.26
N ASP A 788 -44.23 -63.25 -6.20
CA ASP A 788 -43.87 -64.59 -6.73
C ASP A 788 -43.06 -65.44 -5.72
N ARG A 789 -43.21 -65.18 -4.42
CA ARG A 789 -42.49 -65.83 -3.33
C ARG A 789 -43.32 -66.97 -2.73
N GLU A 790 -42.89 -68.19 -2.98
CA GLU A 790 -43.40 -69.38 -2.30
C GLU A 790 -43.02 -69.35 -0.82
N ILE A 791 -44.01 -69.49 0.07
CA ILE A 791 -43.84 -69.47 1.53
C ILE A 791 -44.02 -70.88 2.11
N ILE A 792 -44.99 -71.64 1.58
CA ILE A 792 -45.33 -72.99 2.03
C ILE A 792 -45.60 -73.86 0.80
N SER A 793 -45.13 -75.10 0.77
CA SER A 793 -45.57 -76.08 -0.23
C SER A 793 -45.50 -77.51 0.29
N GLY A 794 -46.27 -78.40 -0.33
CA GLY A 794 -46.36 -79.79 0.13
C GLY A 794 -47.39 -80.63 -0.62
N VAL A 795 -47.86 -81.67 0.05
CA VAL A 795 -48.96 -82.55 -0.36
C VAL A 795 -49.96 -82.68 0.79
N THR A 796 -51.25 -82.83 0.51
CA THR A 796 -52.26 -83.13 1.54
C THR A 796 -52.26 -84.63 1.87
N GLY A 797 -52.19 -84.98 3.15
CA GLY A 797 -52.35 -86.35 3.64
C GLY A 797 -53.81 -86.85 3.66
N ASP A 798 -54.03 -87.92 4.43
CA ASP A 798 -55.33 -88.56 4.64
C ASP A 798 -56.23 -87.82 5.66
N ASP A 799 -55.73 -86.75 6.28
CA ASP A 799 -56.45 -85.82 7.17
C ASP A 799 -55.99 -84.37 6.90
N TRP A 800 -56.44 -83.41 7.70
CA TRP A 800 -56.06 -82.00 7.60
C TRP A 800 -54.58 -81.75 7.92
N GLU A 801 -53.83 -81.29 6.92
CA GLU A 801 -52.53 -80.65 7.15
C GLU A 801 -52.73 -79.26 7.75
N ILE A 802 -51.90 -78.87 8.73
CA ILE A 802 -52.04 -77.59 9.46
C ILE A 802 -50.72 -76.83 9.46
N PHE A 803 -50.74 -75.59 8.95
CA PHE A 803 -49.59 -74.71 8.90
C PHE A 803 -49.85 -73.44 9.71
N GLU A 804 -48.90 -73.06 10.56
CA GLU A 804 -48.89 -71.71 11.14
C GLU A 804 -48.31 -70.75 10.10
N ILE A 805 -48.98 -69.62 9.91
CA ILE A 805 -48.66 -68.60 8.89
C ILE A 805 -48.94 -67.22 9.49
N ASP A 806 -48.23 -66.19 9.02
CA ASP A 806 -48.52 -64.82 9.44
C ASP A 806 -49.95 -64.40 9.00
N PRO A 807 -50.59 -63.43 9.68
CA PRO A 807 -51.86 -62.86 9.23
C PRO A 807 -51.65 -62.10 7.90
N GLY A 808 -52.53 -62.29 6.93
CA GLY A 808 -52.41 -61.63 5.63
C GLY A 808 -53.16 -62.29 4.48
N LYS A 809 -52.87 -61.82 3.27
CA LYS A 809 -53.46 -62.29 2.02
C LYS A 809 -52.50 -63.18 1.26
N TYR A 810 -53.01 -64.31 0.83
CA TYR A 810 -52.24 -65.38 0.21
C TYR A 810 -52.95 -65.92 -1.04
N TYR A 811 -52.16 -66.56 -1.91
CA TYR A 811 -52.62 -67.24 -3.10
C TYR A 811 -52.14 -68.69 -3.05
N LEU A 812 -53.08 -69.64 -3.02
CA LEU A 812 -52.79 -71.06 -3.00
C LEU A 812 -52.98 -71.64 -4.40
N GLU A 813 -51.91 -72.18 -5.00
CA GLU A 813 -52.00 -73.11 -6.13
C GLU A 813 -52.18 -74.54 -5.60
N ALA A 814 -53.14 -75.27 -6.15
CA ALA A 814 -53.33 -76.70 -5.93
C ALA A 814 -53.34 -77.45 -7.26
N SER A 815 -52.86 -78.70 -7.22
CA SER A 815 -52.90 -79.62 -8.35
C SER A 815 -53.17 -81.06 -7.90
N TYR A 816 -53.95 -81.77 -8.70
CA TYR A 816 -54.30 -83.17 -8.52
C TYR A 816 -54.14 -83.90 -9.86
N LYS A 817 -53.63 -85.14 -9.83
CA LYS A 817 -53.59 -86.01 -11.00
C LYS A 817 -54.74 -87.01 -10.87
N ASP A 818 -55.73 -86.89 -11.75
CA ASP A 818 -56.77 -87.88 -11.92
C ASP A 818 -56.18 -89.03 -12.75
N GLU A 819 -56.18 -90.25 -12.21
CA GLU A 819 -55.61 -91.41 -12.90
C GLU A 819 -56.61 -92.09 -13.84
N ASP A 820 -57.90 -92.09 -13.49
CA ASP A 820 -58.99 -92.65 -14.29
C ASP A 820 -59.19 -91.86 -15.60
N LEU A 821 -59.06 -90.53 -15.52
CA LEU A 821 -59.09 -89.61 -16.68
C LEU A 821 -57.70 -89.31 -17.25
N SER A 822 -56.62 -89.70 -16.57
CA SER A 822 -55.22 -89.46 -16.96
C SER A 822 -54.87 -87.99 -17.22
N VAL A 823 -55.48 -87.05 -16.48
CA VAL A 823 -55.25 -85.60 -16.59
C VAL A 823 -54.73 -85.01 -15.27
N VAL A 824 -54.01 -83.89 -15.36
CA VAL A 824 -53.65 -83.07 -14.20
C VAL A 824 -54.58 -81.88 -14.12
N LEU A 825 -55.42 -81.86 -13.09
CA LEU A 825 -56.27 -80.73 -12.76
C LEU A 825 -55.46 -79.72 -11.93
N LYS A 826 -55.63 -78.42 -12.21
CA LYS A 826 -55.09 -77.32 -11.42
C LYS A 826 -56.20 -76.39 -10.95
N LYS A 827 -56.00 -75.78 -9.80
CA LYS A 827 -56.91 -74.80 -9.19
C LYS A 827 -56.11 -73.79 -8.39
N TRP A 828 -56.62 -72.56 -8.33
CA TRP A 828 -56.04 -71.51 -7.52
C TRP A 828 -57.10 -70.87 -6.63
N ILE A 829 -56.68 -70.40 -5.45
CA ILE A 829 -57.58 -69.90 -4.41
C ILE A 829 -56.92 -68.70 -3.71
N ASN A 830 -57.62 -67.57 -3.64
CA ASN A 830 -57.25 -66.45 -2.75
C ASN A 830 -57.66 -66.82 -1.32
N ILE A 831 -56.76 -66.60 -0.36
CA ILE A 831 -57.00 -66.84 1.06
C ILE A 831 -56.70 -65.54 1.80
N ASP A 832 -57.60 -65.13 2.69
CA ASP A 832 -57.40 -64.04 3.66
C ASP A 832 -57.34 -64.72 5.03
N ILE A 833 -56.36 -64.39 5.87
CA ILE A 833 -56.13 -65.05 7.17
C ILE A 833 -55.92 -63.96 8.23
N GLY A 834 -56.87 -63.83 9.15
CA GLY A 834 -56.79 -62.90 10.28
C GLY A 834 -55.95 -63.40 11.46
N ASP A 835 -55.76 -62.52 12.44
CA ASP A 835 -55.06 -62.82 13.70
C ASP A 835 -55.73 -63.97 14.47
N ASN A 836 -54.93 -65.01 14.78
CA ASN A 836 -55.38 -66.29 15.35
C ASN A 836 -56.47 -67.03 14.54
N GLU A 837 -56.76 -66.62 13.30
CA GLU A 837 -57.80 -67.25 12.50
C GLU A 837 -57.36 -68.64 12.01
N VAL A 838 -58.24 -69.63 12.12
CA VAL A 838 -58.03 -70.98 11.58
C VAL A 838 -58.83 -71.11 10.29
N VAL A 839 -58.18 -70.86 9.16
CA VAL A 839 -58.82 -70.88 7.83
C VAL A 839 -58.76 -72.29 7.25
N GLU A 840 -59.92 -72.91 7.08
CA GLU A 840 -60.06 -74.30 6.61
C GLU A 840 -60.31 -74.38 5.09
N GLN A 841 -59.25 -74.64 4.32
CA GLN A 841 -59.33 -74.75 2.86
C GLN A 841 -59.45 -76.20 2.36
N ILE A 842 -60.67 -76.59 1.99
CA ILE A 842 -60.92 -77.84 1.26
C ILE A 842 -60.56 -77.64 -0.22
N LEU A 843 -59.55 -78.37 -0.72
CA LEU A 843 -59.14 -78.38 -2.12
C LEU A 843 -60.01 -79.36 -2.91
N ARG A 844 -61.16 -78.85 -3.38
CA ARG A 844 -62.10 -79.62 -4.21
C ARG A 844 -61.69 -79.65 -5.67
N PHE A 845 -61.50 -80.86 -6.20
CA PHE A 845 -61.25 -81.20 -7.60
C PHE A 845 -62.41 -82.04 -8.16
#